data_AF-A0A4S4K9Q8-F1
#
_entry.id   AF-A0A4S4K9Q8-F1
#
_cell.length_a   1.000
_cell.length_b   1.000
_cell.length_c   1.000
_cell.angle_alpha   90.00
_cell.angle_beta   90.00
_cell.angle_gamma   90.00
#
_symmetry.space_group_name_H-M   'P 1'
#
loop_
_entity.id
_entity.type
_entity.pdbx_description
1 polymer ?
#
loop_
_entity_poly.entity_id
_entity_poly.type
_entity_poly.pdbx_seq_one_letter_code
_entity_poly.pdbx_strand_id
1 'polypeptide(L)'
;MSQPVSREPSSSRAPSRARGSRNSSRASLAYLPQGPEDLLLTEGAIGEEAAELLQEFVHPHQHEAEHIDVEEDESDVASDVASTELRKEVLWYKRPSPLWFLLLIPFAGAATAATLAPRIDIYTQLACAIHKPEYTIGRGSDGSGLLTLSQLSVTFSSEDERRLCAKDPVVQAAVAKLSMAMTLTLGILSCLTGGWWGSLSDRFGRKRVLSFSVFGVLVTDVVFLIVYRYYTILPGGYWFLLLGPLLDGLLGAIHAYIADCTDATSRTRMFSLFVGLLFIGIGLGPTLGGIIVHLTGSVISVFYFVAVIHIFYSSIIWFLIPESLSTRRQMEARRKYKEQLEEVKRAPKGRGPFAYFRRSFGFLSPLALFYPAPVMTNGSPLKRPRRDWSLLLVATAYGTTLSVMGSYSYKFQYISSKYGWSSEQLGYWLSVVGGTRAVFLTIMLPLIIKFIKSKPRAPIQLPVSPSEPLEPGDSPSLGEAEPLSADRRGSHSLSFDLGLARASLVVEVISYTLLPFAPTAMLFTVCSMMGAFGAGFSPAMQSVALGLYTQSGGTESGKLFGAMSVVQALSSQILGPALYGMTFMATVETLPTAIFFLSSGAVTIALVCLVFVRLTKGEQDDMEALVFIPEGCSNRATQDSIINTDVPIIIIEEVSSKPSSPAPTPSS
;
A
#
# COMPACT_ATOMS: atom_id res chain seq x y z
N MET A 1 -77.85 -5.71 27.45
CA MET A 1 -76.80 -4.91 28.12
C MET A 1 -75.46 -5.55 27.76
N SER A 2 -74.66 -4.85 26.95
CA SER A 2 -73.19 -4.86 26.87
C SER A 2 -72.39 -6.17 26.62
N GLN A 3 -71.68 -6.20 25.49
CA GLN A 3 -70.45 -6.95 25.14
C GLN A 3 -69.27 -6.78 26.17
N PRO A 4 -68.02 -7.30 25.97
CA PRO A 4 -67.43 -8.17 24.92
C PRO A 4 -66.43 -9.31 25.35
N VAL A 5 -66.23 -10.25 24.41
CA VAL A 5 -64.98 -10.79 23.80
C VAL A 5 -63.63 -10.74 24.57
N SER A 6 -62.97 -11.91 24.71
CA SER A 6 -61.55 -12.06 25.07
C SER A 6 -60.82 -13.24 24.35
N ARG A 7 -59.74 -12.87 23.63
CA ARG A 7 -58.39 -13.48 23.37
C ARG A 7 -58.13 -14.99 23.10
N GLU A 8 -57.66 -15.24 21.86
CA GLU A 8 -56.44 -15.98 21.35
C GLU A 8 -56.10 -17.45 21.73
N PRO A 9 -55.18 -18.17 21.01
CA PRO A 9 -54.89 -18.23 19.57
C PRO A 9 -54.72 -19.69 19.01
N SER A 10 -54.77 -19.83 17.69
CA SER A 10 -54.57 -21.08 16.94
C SER A 10 -53.09 -21.36 16.60
N SER A 11 -52.69 -22.63 16.67
CA SER A 11 -51.34 -23.12 16.38
C SER A 11 -51.12 -23.36 14.88
N SER A 12 -50.12 -22.71 14.28
CA SER A 12 -49.29 -23.31 13.22
C SER A 12 -47.97 -22.54 13.05
N ARG A 13 -46.84 -23.24 13.16
CA ARG A 13 -45.47 -22.82 12.82
C ARG A 13 -44.85 -24.03 12.12
N ALA A 14 -43.99 -23.98 11.11
CA ALA A 14 -43.57 -23.04 10.06
C ALA A 14 -42.58 -23.88 9.20
N PRO A 15 -42.51 -23.77 7.87
CA PRO A 15 -41.51 -24.51 7.11
C PRO A 15 -40.13 -23.86 7.20
N SER A 16 -39.10 -24.72 7.22
CA SER A 16 -37.68 -24.40 7.27
C SER A 16 -37.24 -23.50 6.11
N ARG A 17 -36.68 -22.34 6.43
CA ARG A 17 -36.11 -21.40 5.46
C ARG A 17 -34.69 -21.81 5.09
N ALA A 18 -34.46 -22.05 3.80
CA ALA A 18 -33.14 -22.31 3.23
C ALA A 18 -32.19 -21.12 3.49
N ARG A 19 -30.95 -21.43 3.88
CA ARG A 19 -29.85 -20.46 4.04
C ARG A 19 -29.52 -19.85 2.68
N GLY A 20 -29.97 -18.63 2.45
CA GLY A 20 -29.47 -17.80 1.36
C GLY A 20 -28.01 -17.41 1.61
N SER A 21 -27.17 -17.72 0.63
CA SER A 21 -25.81 -17.21 0.47
C SER A 21 -25.77 -15.70 0.75
N ARG A 22 -24.82 -15.27 1.58
CA ARG A 22 -24.55 -13.85 1.81
C ARG A 22 -23.89 -13.28 0.56
N ASN A 23 -24.66 -12.56 -0.26
CA ASN A 23 -24.10 -11.65 -1.26
C ASN A 23 -23.23 -10.60 -0.55
N SER A 24 -21.91 -10.74 -0.65
CA SER A 24 -20.97 -9.69 -0.28
C SER A 24 -21.04 -8.59 -1.34
N SER A 25 -21.55 -7.44 -0.93
CA SER A 25 -21.57 -6.21 -1.70
C SER A 25 -20.18 -5.87 -2.27
N ARG A 26 -20.13 -5.55 -3.56
CA ARG A 26 -19.04 -4.86 -4.30
C ARG A 26 -18.72 -3.49 -3.65
N ALA A 27 -18.17 -3.49 -2.45
CA ALA A 27 -17.67 -2.33 -1.71
C ALA A 27 -16.14 -2.36 -1.56
N SER A 28 -15.46 -3.19 -2.36
CA SER A 28 -14.01 -3.31 -2.41
C SER A 28 -13.39 -2.35 -3.42
N LEU A 29 -13.74 -1.06 -3.34
CA LEU A 29 -12.82 -0.03 -3.83
C LEU A 29 -11.74 0.07 -2.76
N ALA A 30 -10.55 -0.45 -3.10
CA ALA A 30 -9.36 -0.41 -2.27
C ALA A 30 -9.17 0.99 -1.67
N TYR A 31 -8.81 1.04 -0.39
CA TYR A 31 -8.48 2.28 0.30
C TYR A 31 -7.16 2.81 -0.29
N LEU A 32 -7.24 3.51 -1.42
CA LEU A 32 -6.06 4.08 -2.07
C LEU A 32 -5.55 5.26 -1.22
N PRO A 33 -4.24 5.37 -0.98
CA PRO A 33 -3.65 6.44 -0.17
C PRO A 33 -4.07 7.83 -0.67
N GLN A 34 -4.27 8.77 0.25
CA GLN A 34 -5.11 9.94 0.05
C GLN A 34 -4.27 11.20 -0.09
N GLY A 35 -4.20 11.68 -1.33
CA GLY A 35 -3.54 12.95 -1.67
C GLY A 35 -2.11 12.77 -2.17
N PRO A 36 -1.57 13.80 -2.84
CA PRO A 36 -0.18 13.81 -3.27
C PRO A 36 0.76 13.59 -2.06
N GLU A 37 0.52 14.22 -0.91
CA GLU A 37 1.42 14.13 0.27
C GLU A 37 1.65 12.68 0.79
N ASP A 38 0.67 11.77 0.65
CA ASP A 38 0.74 10.37 1.08
C ASP A 38 1.58 9.46 0.15
N LEU A 39 1.86 9.93 -1.07
CA LEU A 39 2.62 9.22 -2.09
C LEU A 39 4.10 9.66 -2.16
N LEU A 40 4.49 10.70 -1.41
CA LEU A 40 5.66 11.52 -1.73
C LEU A 40 6.84 11.44 -0.73
N LEU A 41 6.83 10.50 0.20
CA LEU A 41 7.98 10.29 1.08
C LEU A 41 9.01 9.39 0.37
N THR A 42 10.21 9.95 0.17
CA THR A 42 11.35 9.48 -0.64
C THR A 42 11.91 8.08 -0.29
N GLU A 43 11.65 7.53 0.91
CA GLU A 43 11.91 6.12 1.30
C GLU A 43 10.66 5.24 1.29
N GLY A 44 9.50 5.72 0.84
CA GLY A 44 8.23 4.99 0.86
C GLY A 44 8.26 3.69 0.07
N ALA A 45 7.46 2.72 0.53
CA ALA A 45 7.08 1.57 -0.26
C ALA A 45 6.44 2.05 -1.57
N ILE A 46 6.72 1.32 -2.62
CA ILE A 46 6.08 1.49 -3.92
C ILE A 46 4.58 1.36 -3.67
N GLY A 47 3.81 2.40 -4.03
CA GLY A 47 2.37 2.45 -3.79
C GLY A 47 1.68 1.17 -4.27
N GLU A 48 0.56 0.82 -3.63
CA GLU A 48 -0.26 -0.38 -3.89
C GLU A 48 -0.46 -0.67 -5.38
N GLU A 49 -0.61 0.38 -6.20
CA GLU A 49 -0.69 0.23 -7.65
C GLU A 49 0.68 -0.18 -8.20
N ALA A 50 1.76 0.59 -8.07
CA ALA A 50 3.06 0.18 -8.62
C ALA A 50 3.65 -1.13 -8.08
N ALA A 51 3.16 -1.60 -6.92
CA ALA A 51 3.37 -2.95 -6.42
C ALA A 51 2.83 -4.03 -7.37
N GLU A 52 1.53 -3.92 -7.68
CA GLU A 52 0.77 -4.79 -8.57
C GLU A 52 1.45 -4.83 -9.96
N LEU A 53 2.05 -3.73 -10.34
CA LEU A 53 2.67 -3.53 -11.65
C LEU A 53 4.07 -4.07 -11.76
N LEU A 54 4.92 -3.79 -10.76
CA LEU A 54 6.22 -4.43 -10.69
C LEU A 54 6.06 -5.94 -10.62
N GLN A 55 5.02 -6.41 -9.96
CA GLN A 55 4.71 -7.82 -9.89
C GLN A 55 4.28 -8.39 -11.26
N GLU A 56 3.47 -7.67 -12.04
CA GLU A 56 3.12 -8.07 -13.42
C GLU A 56 4.34 -8.02 -14.37
N PHE A 57 5.26 -7.08 -14.17
CA PHE A 57 6.53 -7.02 -14.92
C PHE A 57 7.51 -8.16 -14.57
N VAL A 58 7.55 -8.59 -13.31
CA VAL A 58 8.47 -9.63 -12.82
C VAL A 58 7.91 -11.05 -13.04
N HIS A 59 6.58 -11.21 -12.95
CA HIS A 59 5.87 -12.48 -13.17
C HIS A 59 4.70 -12.26 -14.15
N PRO A 60 4.96 -12.30 -15.47
CA PRO A 60 3.89 -12.24 -16.47
C PRO A 60 3.06 -13.53 -16.38
N HIS A 61 1.90 -13.46 -15.73
CA HIS A 61 0.94 -14.55 -15.78
C HIS A 61 0.30 -14.58 -17.18
N GLN A 62 0.35 -15.73 -17.83
CA GLN A 62 -0.55 -15.98 -18.96
C GLN A 62 -1.96 -15.99 -18.39
N HIS A 63 -2.75 -14.97 -18.72
CA HIS A 63 -4.18 -14.98 -18.43
C HIS A 63 -4.81 -16.15 -19.18
N GLU A 64 -5.10 -17.25 -18.48
CA GLU A 64 -6.31 -17.99 -18.80
C GLU A 64 -7.47 -17.07 -18.44
N ALA A 65 -8.24 -16.72 -19.47
CA ALA A 65 -9.47 -15.96 -19.32
C ALA A 65 -10.47 -16.86 -18.61
N GLU A 66 -10.43 -16.88 -17.28
CA GLU A 66 -11.56 -17.35 -16.48
C GLU A 66 -12.71 -16.35 -16.70
N HIS A 67 -13.66 -16.75 -17.54
CA HIS A 67 -14.99 -16.18 -17.59
C HIS A 67 -15.60 -16.27 -16.18
N ILE A 68 -15.51 -15.18 -15.42
CA ILE A 68 -16.31 -15.00 -14.23
C ILE A 68 -17.70 -14.59 -14.74
N ASP A 69 -18.62 -15.56 -14.78
CA ASP A 69 -20.06 -15.32 -14.90
C ASP A 69 -20.55 -14.59 -13.64
N VAL A 70 -20.26 -13.29 -13.58
CA VAL A 70 -21.18 -12.36 -12.94
C VAL A 70 -22.28 -12.18 -13.98
N GLU A 71 -23.53 -12.53 -13.66
CA GLU A 71 -24.70 -12.09 -14.41
C GLU A 71 -24.74 -10.54 -14.37
N GLU A 72 -23.91 -9.89 -15.16
CA GLU A 72 -24.10 -8.51 -15.59
C GLU A 72 -25.14 -8.63 -16.72
N ASP A 73 -26.32 -8.03 -16.53
CA ASP A 73 -27.39 -8.04 -17.53
C ASP A 73 -26.76 -7.74 -18.90
N GLU A 74 -26.98 -8.56 -19.93
CA GLU A 74 -26.40 -8.34 -21.27
C GLU A 74 -26.72 -6.93 -21.81
N SER A 75 -27.81 -6.32 -21.31
CA SER A 75 -28.18 -4.94 -21.56
C SER A 75 -27.21 -3.90 -20.99
N ASP A 76 -26.55 -4.17 -19.86
CA ASP A 76 -25.56 -3.30 -19.19
C ASP A 76 -24.25 -3.26 -20.00
N VAL A 77 -23.77 -4.41 -20.48
CA VAL A 77 -22.53 -4.51 -21.27
C VAL A 77 -22.70 -3.85 -22.64
N ALA A 78 -23.80 -4.13 -23.35
CA ALA A 78 -24.07 -3.57 -24.68
C ALA A 78 -24.20 -2.03 -24.68
N SER A 79 -24.68 -1.48 -23.57
CA SER A 79 -24.92 -0.04 -23.42
C SER A 79 -23.71 0.72 -22.86
N ASP A 80 -22.86 0.09 -22.06
CA ASP A 80 -21.55 0.65 -21.71
C ASP A 80 -20.65 0.73 -22.96
N VAL A 81 -20.70 -0.28 -23.84
CA VAL A 81 -20.05 -0.23 -25.17
C VAL A 81 -20.60 0.92 -26.01
N ALA A 82 -21.92 1.11 -26.09
CA ALA A 82 -22.53 2.23 -26.81
C ALA A 82 -22.12 3.61 -26.25
N SER A 83 -22.00 3.75 -24.92
CA SER A 83 -21.51 4.98 -24.28
C SER A 83 -20.03 5.27 -24.55
N THR A 84 -19.27 4.22 -24.85
CA THR A 84 -17.85 4.27 -25.19
C THR A 84 -17.66 4.64 -26.66
N GLU A 85 -18.50 4.13 -27.55
CA GLU A 85 -18.55 4.52 -28.96
C GLU A 85 -18.97 5.99 -29.13
N LEU A 86 -19.98 6.47 -28.39
CA LEU A 86 -20.36 7.90 -28.33
C LEU A 86 -19.21 8.81 -27.87
N ARG A 87 -18.30 8.30 -27.02
CA ARG A 87 -17.11 9.04 -26.57
C ARG A 87 -16.05 9.19 -27.68
N LYS A 88 -16.04 8.31 -28.69
CA LYS A 88 -15.11 8.40 -29.83
C LYS A 88 -15.46 9.51 -30.82
N GLU A 89 -16.65 10.12 -30.73
CA GLU A 89 -17.06 11.24 -31.57
C GLU A 89 -16.72 12.63 -30.98
N VAL A 90 -16.37 12.68 -29.69
CA VAL A 90 -16.08 13.94 -28.99
C VAL A 90 -14.63 14.38 -29.25
N LEU A 91 -14.33 15.67 -29.33
CA LEU A 91 -12.94 16.19 -29.45
C LEU A 91 -12.02 15.63 -28.34
N TRP A 92 -10.76 15.36 -28.68
CA TRP A 92 -9.79 14.65 -27.81
C TRP A 92 -9.63 15.28 -26.41
N TYR A 93 -9.68 16.61 -26.30
CA TYR A 93 -9.50 17.34 -25.04
C TYR A 93 -10.72 17.26 -24.10
N LYS A 94 -11.89 16.84 -24.60
CA LYS A 94 -13.09 16.59 -23.78
C LYS A 94 -13.23 15.12 -23.38
N ARG A 95 -12.31 14.25 -23.83
CA ARG A 95 -12.33 12.83 -23.47
C ARG A 95 -11.59 12.61 -22.15
N PRO A 96 -12.15 11.84 -21.21
CA PRO A 96 -11.41 11.40 -20.04
C PRO A 96 -10.25 10.53 -20.49
N SER A 97 -9.04 10.88 -20.05
CA SER A 97 -7.83 10.15 -20.39
C SER A 97 -6.85 10.19 -19.22
N PRO A 98 -6.04 9.13 -19.04
CA PRO A 98 -5.02 9.11 -17.99
C PRO A 98 -3.87 10.10 -18.27
N LEU A 99 -3.69 10.50 -19.54
CA LEU A 99 -2.63 11.39 -19.98
C LEU A 99 -2.64 12.76 -19.28
N TRP A 100 -3.82 13.27 -18.94
CA TRP A 100 -3.95 14.51 -18.16
C TRP A 100 -3.19 14.44 -16.84
N PHE A 101 -3.32 13.32 -16.11
CA PHE A 101 -2.65 13.13 -14.83
C PHE A 101 -1.18 12.75 -14.99
N LEU A 102 -0.85 11.95 -16.01
CA LEU A 102 0.55 11.59 -16.30
C LEU A 102 1.42 12.84 -16.55
N LEU A 103 0.88 13.86 -17.23
CA LEU A 103 1.60 15.12 -17.43
C LEU A 103 1.76 15.93 -16.13
N LEU A 104 0.77 15.92 -15.25
CA LEU A 104 0.74 16.77 -14.06
C LEU A 104 1.46 16.16 -12.85
N ILE A 105 1.44 14.83 -12.72
CA ILE A 105 1.97 14.13 -11.54
C ILE A 105 3.46 14.38 -11.25
N PRO A 106 4.39 14.48 -12.23
CA PRO A 106 5.78 14.79 -11.91
C PRO A 106 5.94 16.20 -11.32
N PHE A 107 5.13 17.17 -11.76
CA PHE A 107 5.19 18.53 -11.22
C PHE A 107 4.58 18.61 -9.83
N ALA A 108 3.44 17.95 -9.59
CA ALA A 108 2.86 17.84 -8.26
C ALA A 108 3.82 17.15 -7.30
N GLY A 109 4.46 16.05 -7.74
CA GLY A 109 5.42 15.33 -6.91
C GLY A 109 6.68 16.14 -6.60
N ALA A 110 7.20 16.88 -7.58
CA ALA A 110 8.32 17.79 -7.36
C ALA A 110 7.96 18.94 -6.41
N ALA A 111 6.76 19.53 -6.55
CA ALA A 111 6.30 20.65 -5.73
C ALA A 111 6.21 20.26 -4.24
N THR A 112 5.53 19.17 -3.90
CA THR A 112 5.45 18.71 -2.50
C THR A 112 6.83 18.36 -1.95
N ALA A 113 7.62 17.57 -2.69
CA ALA A 113 8.94 17.13 -2.21
C ALA A 113 9.93 18.30 -2.02
N ALA A 114 9.82 19.36 -2.85
CA ALA A 114 10.61 20.58 -2.70
C ALA A 114 10.38 21.30 -1.37
N THR A 115 9.18 21.20 -0.78
CA THR A 115 8.87 21.88 0.49
C THR A 115 9.37 21.15 1.73
N LEU A 116 9.73 19.86 1.66
CA LEU A 116 10.00 19.04 2.85
C LEU A 116 11.06 19.65 3.79
N ALA A 117 12.20 20.07 3.26
CA ALA A 117 13.26 20.67 4.06
C ALA A 117 12.94 22.12 4.50
N PRO A 118 12.54 23.05 3.60
CA PRO A 118 12.09 24.38 3.98
C PRO A 118 10.95 24.41 5.01
N ARG A 119 10.04 23.42 5.00
CA ARG A 119 8.90 23.30 5.91
C ARG A 119 9.35 23.13 7.36
N ILE A 120 10.30 22.23 7.61
CA ILE A 120 10.88 22.02 8.95
C ILE A 120 11.68 23.25 9.42
N ASP A 121 12.38 23.92 8.51
CA ASP A 121 13.11 25.15 8.85
C ASP A 121 12.16 26.29 9.25
N ILE A 122 11.04 26.48 8.54
CA ILE A 122 9.99 27.44 8.92
C ILE A 122 9.35 27.07 10.27
N TYR A 123 9.09 25.78 10.53
CA TYR A 123 8.59 25.38 11.85
C TYR A 123 9.59 25.72 12.96
N THR A 124 10.89 25.54 12.69
CA THR A 124 11.97 25.89 13.62
C THR A 124 12.02 27.40 13.84
N GLN A 125 11.86 28.21 12.79
CA GLN A 125 11.74 29.68 12.88
C GLN A 125 10.58 30.11 13.77
N LEU A 126 9.38 29.60 13.49
CA LEU A 126 8.16 29.96 14.23
C LEU A 126 8.22 29.51 15.69
N ALA A 127 8.70 28.30 15.95
CA ALA A 127 8.86 27.79 17.30
C ALA A 127 9.94 28.57 18.08
N CYS A 128 11.06 28.91 17.44
CA CYS A 128 12.14 29.67 18.08
C CYS A 128 11.67 31.06 18.47
N ALA A 129 10.94 31.77 17.59
CA ALA A 129 10.44 33.11 17.88
C ALA A 129 9.53 33.19 19.12
N ILE A 130 8.84 32.09 19.45
CA ILE A 130 7.93 32.02 20.61
C ILE A 130 8.62 31.49 21.86
N HIS A 131 9.38 30.41 21.74
CA HIS A 131 9.98 29.73 22.90
C HIS A 131 11.33 30.32 23.31
N LYS A 132 12.02 31.00 22.38
CA LYS A 132 13.37 31.57 22.54
C LYS A 132 13.50 32.93 21.83
N PRO A 133 12.67 33.93 22.19
CA PRO A 133 12.72 35.26 21.56
C PRO A 133 14.09 35.92 21.70
N GLU A 134 14.88 35.57 22.72
CA GLU A 134 16.24 36.04 22.96
C GLU A 134 17.24 35.69 21.84
N TYR A 135 16.95 34.67 21.02
CA TYR A 135 17.79 34.32 19.88
C TYR A 135 17.43 35.11 18.62
N THR A 136 16.19 35.58 18.51
CA THR A 136 15.66 36.28 17.31
C THR A 136 15.68 37.80 17.44
N ILE A 137 15.65 38.32 18.67
CA ILE A 137 15.74 39.75 18.97
C ILE A 137 17.18 39.98 19.40
N GLY A 138 18.00 40.46 18.48
CA GLY A 138 19.43 40.61 18.68
C GLY A 138 19.79 41.25 20.03
N ARG A 139 20.92 40.81 20.59
CA ARG A 139 21.70 41.55 21.60
C ARG A 139 21.98 42.97 21.08
N GLY A 140 21.08 43.90 21.35
CA GLY A 140 21.25 45.33 21.04
C GLY A 140 20.13 45.91 20.18
N SER A 141 18.95 46.16 20.76
CA SER A 141 18.22 47.41 20.51
C SER A 141 17.17 47.61 21.60
N ASP A 142 17.23 48.78 22.21
CA ASP A 142 16.50 49.19 23.39
C ASP A 142 14.97 49.09 23.26
N GLY A 143 14.36 48.46 24.26
CA GLY A 143 13.28 49.04 25.09
C GLY A 143 12.22 49.95 24.46
N SER A 144 11.78 49.73 23.22
CA SER A 144 10.74 50.53 22.59
C SER A 144 9.60 49.63 22.10
N GLY A 145 8.54 49.56 22.92
CA GLY A 145 7.32 48.76 22.72
C GLY A 145 6.41 49.28 21.62
N LEU A 146 6.94 49.54 20.42
CA LEU A 146 6.15 49.81 19.23
C LEU A 146 6.38 48.69 18.21
N LEU A 147 5.37 47.85 18.02
CA LEU A 147 5.38 46.78 17.03
C LEU A 147 5.49 47.38 15.63
N THR A 148 6.69 47.37 15.04
CA THR A 148 6.90 47.80 13.66
C THR A 148 6.40 46.73 12.70
N LEU A 149 5.90 47.10 11.51
CA LEU A 149 5.42 46.16 10.49
C LEU A 149 6.48 45.12 10.05
N SER A 150 7.76 45.40 10.29
CA SER A 150 8.89 44.48 10.08
C SER A 150 9.02 43.39 11.16
N GLN A 151 8.36 43.53 12.32
CA GLN A 151 8.30 42.51 13.37
C GLN A 151 7.19 41.46 13.15
N LEU A 152 6.42 41.57 12.06
CA LEU A 152 5.40 40.56 11.70
C LEU A 152 6.00 39.34 11.01
N SER A 153 7.12 39.48 10.28
CA SER A 153 7.76 38.37 9.57
C SER A 153 8.97 37.84 10.34
N VAL A 154 8.90 36.60 10.83
CA VAL A 154 10.08 35.88 11.35
C VAL A 154 10.89 35.42 10.16
N THR A 155 12.02 36.07 9.93
CA THR A 155 13.03 35.62 8.98
C THR A 155 14.34 35.60 9.76
N PHE A 156 15.10 34.49 9.72
CA PHE A 156 16.43 34.48 10.32
C PHE A 156 17.28 35.56 9.65
N SER A 157 17.87 36.45 10.45
CA SER A 157 18.70 37.55 9.95
C SER A 157 20.15 37.13 9.71
N SER A 158 20.60 36.06 10.38
CA SER A 158 21.93 35.47 10.23
C SER A 158 21.92 33.93 10.33
N GLU A 159 22.94 33.28 9.74
CA GLU A 159 23.13 31.83 9.88
C GLU A 159 23.33 31.39 11.34
N ASP A 160 23.88 32.26 12.18
CA ASP A 160 24.17 31.95 13.59
C ASP A 160 22.88 31.85 14.40
N GLU A 161 21.91 32.75 14.19
CA GLU A 161 20.57 32.68 14.81
C GLU A 161 19.88 31.35 14.46
N ARG A 162 19.91 30.97 13.17
CA ARG A 162 19.35 29.69 12.70
C ARG A 162 20.00 28.52 13.42
N ARG A 163 21.34 28.50 13.51
CA ARG A 163 22.09 27.41 14.15
C ARG A 163 21.81 27.33 15.65
N LEU A 164 21.64 28.46 16.33
CA LEU A 164 21.28 28.49 17.76
C LEU A 164 19.88 27.90 17.97
N CYS A 165 18.88 28.35 17.20
CA CYS A 165 17.52 27.82 17.26
C CYS A 165 17.45 26.31 16.92
N ALA A 166 18.20 25.86 15.92
CA ALA A 166 18.24 24.45 15.51
C ALA A 166 18.89 23.54 16.56
N LYS A 167 19.83 24.07 17.35
CA LYS A 167 20.51 23.33 18.42
C LYS A 167 19.72 23.27 19.72
N ASP A 168 18.80 24.21 19.95
CA ASP A 168 18.07 24.29 21.21
C ASP A 168 17.04 23.15 21.35
N PRO A 169 17.14 22.30 22.39
CA PRO A 169 16.27 21.13 22.55
C PRO A 169 14.81 21.51 22.81
N VAL A 170 14.53 22.69 23.39
CA VAL A 170 13.16 23.16 23.66
C VAL A 170 12.46 23.49 22.34
N VAL A 171 13.17 24.18 21.44
CA VAL A 171 12.66 24.52 20.11
C VAL A 171 12.43 23.24 19.30
N GLN A 172 13.40 22.32 19.27
CA GLN A 172 13.27 21.06 18.54
C GLN A 172 12.14 20.18 19.09
N ALA A 173 11.96 20.09 20.41
CA ALA A 173 10.82 19.38 21.00
C ALA A 173 9.47 20.01 20.56
N ALA A 174 9.38 21.34 20.51
CA ALA A 174 8.18 22.04 20.07
C ALA A 174 7.87 21.80 18.58
N VAL A 175 8.89 21.81 17.72
CA VAL A 175 8.76 21.50 16.29
C VAL A 175 8.34 20.05 16.07
N ALA A 176 8.94 19.11 16.80
CA ALA A 176 8.56 17.71 16.77
C ALA A 176 7.11 17.50 17.21
N LYS A 177 6.68 18.17 18.28
CA LYS A 177 5.28 18.13 18.75
C LYS A 177 4.30 18.64 17.70
N LEU A 178 4.62 19.77 17.06
CA LEU A 178 3.80 20.34 15.99
C LEU A 178 3.72 19.40 14.79
N SER A 179 4.88 18.91 14.32
CA SER A 179 4.98 17.99 13.18
C SER A 179 4.18 16.71 13.42
N MET A 180 4.34 16.11 14.61
CA MET A 180 3.57 14.95 15.04
C MET A 180 2.07 15.24 15.02
N ALA A 181 1.64 16.35 15.62
CA ALA A 181 0.22 16.71 15.67
C ALA A 181 -0.37 16.89 14.26
N MET A 182 0.33 17.59 13.36
CA MET A 182 -0.11 17.79 11.98
C MET A 182 -0.26 16.48 11.22
N THR A 183 0.75 15.61 11.25
CA THR A 183 0.68 14.33 10.52
C THR A 183 -0.37 13.39 11.11
N LEU A 184 -0.53 13.36 12.44
CA LEU A 184 -1.57 12.57 13.10
C LEU A 184 -2.97 13.08 12.75
N THR A 185 -3.18 14.39 12.75
CA THR A 185 -4.46 14.98 12.37
C THR A 185 -4.82 14.62 10.93
N LEU A 186 -3.87 14.77 10.00
CA LEU A 186 -4.04 14.36 8.61
C LEU A 186 -4.39 12.87 8.51
N GLY A 187 -3.53 11.99 9.02
CA GLY A 187 -3.69 10.55 8.87
C GLY A 187 -4.95 9.98 9.50
N ILE A 188 -5.34 10.47 10.69
CA ILE A 188 -6.58 10.03 11.36
C ILE A 188 -7.80 10.47 10.55
N LEU A 189 -7.83 11.72 10.06
CA LEU A 189 -8.97 12.23 9.31
C LEU A 189 -9.09 11.58 7.93
N SER A 190 -7.96 11.37 7.23
CA SER A 190 -7.94 10.63 5.96
C SER A 190 -8.46 9.21 6.15
N CYS A 191 -8.05 8.51 7.22
CA CYS A 191 -8.57 7.17 7.53
C CYS A 191 -10.09 7.17 7.80
N LEU A 192 -10.59 8.16 8.54
CA LEU A 192 -12.01 8.23 8.91
C LEU A 192 -12.91 8.68 7.75
N THR A 193 -12.43 9.59 6.91
CA THR A 193 -13.24 10.17 5.82
C THR A 193 -13.02 9.48 4.47
N GLY A 194 -11.97 8.68 4.32
CA GLY A 194 -11.56 8.16 3.03
C GLY A 194 -12.60 7.28 2.33
N GLY A 195 -13.21 6.34 3.06
CA GLY A 195 -14.30 5.52 2.52
C GLY A 195 -15.55 6.34 2.19
N TRP A 196 -15.80 7.41 2.94
CA TRP A 196 -16.91 8.32 2.65
C TRP A 196 -16.68 9.07 1.33
N TRP A 197 -15.48 9.62 1.12
CA TRP A 197 -15.11 10.29 -0.12
C TRP A 197 -15.13 9.38 -1.34
N GLY A 198 -14.65 8.14 -1.20
CA GLY A 198 -14.77 7.12 -2.24
C GLY A 198 -16.22 6.95 -2.69
N SER A 199 -17.11 6.64 -1.73
CA SER A 199 -18.55 6.49 -2.01
C SER A 199 -19.24 7.77 -2.52
N LEU A 200 -18.76 8.95 -2.11
CA LEU A 200 -19.28 10.23 -2.59
C LEU A 200 -18.88 10.46 -4.04
N SER A 201 -17.63 10.17 -4.39
CA SER A 201 -17.12 10.32 -5.76
C SER A 201 -17.80 9.38 -6.75
N ASP A 202 -18.16 8.16 -6.33
CA ASP A 202 -18.98 7.24 -7.15
C ASP A 202 -20.38 7.80 -7.45
N ARG A 203 -20.97 8.55 -6.50
CA ARG A 203 -22.35 9.07 -6.62
C ARG A 203 -22.42 10.40 -7.35
N PHE A 204 -21.49 11.31 -7.08
CA PHE A 204 -21.55 12.69 -7.55
C PHE A 204 -20.57 12.99 -8.69
N GLY A 205 -19.72 12.03 -9.07
CA GLY A 205 -18.68 12.17 -10.08
C GLY A 205 -17.30 12.36 -9.46
N ARG A 206 -16.27 11.84 -10.14
CA ARG A 206 -14.86 11.93 -9.71
C ARG A 206 -14.35 13.35 -9.78
N LYS A 207 -14.71 14.10 -10.84
CA LYS A 207 -14.22 15.47 -11.03
C LYS A 207 -14.62 16.38 -9.88
N ARG A 208 -15.85 16.28 -9.39
CA ARG A 208 -16.36 17.15 -8.31
C ARG A 208 -15.61 16.90 -7.01
N VAL A 209 -15.45 15.64 -6.62
CA VAL A 209 -14.71 15.29 -5.40
C VAL A 209 -13.25 15.73 -5.52
N LEU A 210 -12.59 15.42 -6.64
CA LEU A 210 -11.23 15.87 -6.91
C LEU A 210 -11.07 17.39 -6.84
N SER A 211 -12.05 18.14 -7.34
CA SER A 211 -12.04 19.61 -7.30
C SER A 211 -12.06 20.15 -5.87
N PHE A 212 -12.81 19.50 -4.96
CA PHE A 212 -12.83 19.83 -3.54
C PHE A 212 -11.51 19.50 -2.85
N SER A 213 -10.90 18.36 -3.19
CA SER A 213 -9.60 17.96 -2.64
C SER A 213 -8.50 18.94 -2.96
N VAL A 214 -8.42 19.34 -4.23
CA VAL A 214 -7.40 20.27 -4.70
C VAL A 214 -7.64 21.68 -4.18
N PHE A 215 -8.89 22.05 -3.92
CA PHE A 215 -9.21 23.26 -3.15
C PHE A 215 -8.64 23.19 -1.72
N GLY A 216 -8.71 22.02 -1.06
CA GLY A 216 -8.10 21.79 0.25
C GLY A 216 -6.60 22.06 0.29
N VAL A 217 -5.88 21.59 -0.73
CA VAL A 217 -4.44 21.84 -0.90
C VAL A 217 -4.16 23.34 -1.00
N LEU A 218 -4.91 24.07 -1.83
CA LEU A 218 -4.77 25.52 -1.95
C LEU A 218 -5.04 26.25 -0.63
N VAL A 219 -6.06 25.82 0.12
CA VAL A 219 -6.35 26.41 1.43
C VAL A 219 -5.20 26.13 2.39
N THR A 220 -4.61 24.94 2.35
CA THR A 220 -3.44 24.58 3.17
C THR A 220 -2.23 25.48 2.86
N ASP A 221 -1.94 25.73 1.58
CA ASP A 221 -0.87 26.66 1.18
C ASP A 221 -1.14 28.08 1.69
N VAL A 222 -2.37 28.57 1.53
CA VAL A 222 -2.77 29.90 1.98
C VAL A 222 -2.67 30.01 3.51
N VAL A 223 -3.16 29.01 4.25
CA VAL A 223 -3.04 28.95 5.71
C VAL A 223 -1.57 28.98 6.12
N PHE A 224 -0.71 28.20 5.47
CA PHE A 224 0.72 28.18 5.75
C PHE A 224 1.36 29.56 5.57
N LEU A 225 1.10 30.23 4.44
CA LEU A 225 1.63 31.57 4.14
C LEU A 225 1.08 32.64 5.10
N ILE A 226 -0.20 32.55 5.48
CA ILE A 226 -0.81 33.44 6.47
C ILE A 226 -0.17 33.24 7.84
N VAL A 227 0.03 32.00 8.28
CA VAL A 227 0.67 31.73 9.58
C VAL A 227 2.11 32.24 9.57
N TYR A 228 2.88 31.96 8.53
CA TYR A 228 4.26 32.45 8.43
C TYR A 228 4.36 33.97 8.66
N ARG A 229 3.40 34.75 8.13
CA ARG A 229 3.41 36.22 8.24
C ARG A 229 2.69 36.78 9.46
N TYR A 230 1.70 36.08 10.01
CA TYR A 230 0.78 36.63 11.01
C TYR A 230 0.65 35.75 12.27
N TYR A 231 1.63 34.88 12.54
CA TYR A 231 1.62 33.96 13.68
C TYR A 231 1.47 34.66 15.05
N THR A 232 1.80 35.95 15.21
CA THR A 232 1.61 36.66 16.48
C THR A 232 0.16 37.10 16.73
N ILE A 233 -0.64 37.25 15.66
CA ILE A 233 -2.01 37.77 15.71
C ILE A 233 -3.02 36.63 15.69
N LEU A 234 -2.68 35.50 15.06
CA LEU A 234 -3.58 34.37 14.91
C LEU A 234 -3.87 33.67 16.25
N PRO A 235 -5.11 33.17 16.45
CA PRO A 235 -5.45 32.43 17.66
C PRO A 235 -4.63 31.14 17.75
N GLY A 236 -3.95 30.95 18.88
CA GLY A 236 -3.03 29.81 19.08
C GLY A 236 -1.65 29.96 18.41
N GLY A 237 -1.40 31.10 17.76
CA GLY A 237 -0.15 31.42 17.09
C GLY A 237 0.21 30.45 15.95
N TYR A 238 1.44 29.91 15.96
CA TYR A 238 1.87 28.96 14.93
C TYR A 238 1.10 27.63 14.95
N TRP A 239 0.39 27.29 16.04
CA TRP A 239 -0.49 26.12 16.08
C TRP A 239 -1.67 26.22 15.12
N PHE A 240 -1.97 27.42 14.60
CA PHE A 240 -2.96 27.59 13.53
C PHE A 240 -2.58 26.83 12.24
N LEU A 241 -1.31 26.41 12.09
CA LEU A 241 -0.88 25.49 11.03
C LEU A 241 -1.66 24.16 11.02
N LEU A 242 -2.23 23.73 12.16
CA LEU A 242 -3.08 22.54 12.22
C LEU A 242 -4.34 22.63 11.36
N LEU A 243 -4.79 23.84 11.01
CA LEU A 243 -5.97 24.03 10.17
C LEU A 243 -5.79 23.44 8.76
N GLY A 244 -4.57 23.50 8.20
CA GLY A 244 -4.27 22.92 6.88
C GLY A 244 -4.52 21.41 6.85
N PRO A 245 -3.76 20.62 7.64
CA PRO A 245 -3.95 19.16 7.78
C PRO A 245 -5.36 18.75 8.22
N LEU A 246 -6.04 19.58 9.02
CA LEU A 246 -7.44 19.35 9.39
C LEU A 246 -8.36 19.39 8.16
N LEU A 247 -8.19 20.39 7.29
CA LEU A 247 -9.00 20.54 6.10
C LEU A 247 -8.59 19.53 5.02
N ASP A 248 -7.30 19.32 4.83
CA ASP A 248 -6.76 18.40 3.82
C ASP A 248 -7.14 16.95 4.14
N GLY A 249 -6.98 16.49 5.38
CA GLY A 249 -7.40 15.14 5.79
C GLY A 249 -8.92 14.94 5.81
N LEU A 250 -9.69 16.03 5.83
CA LEU A 250 -11.13 15.98 5.63
C LEU A 250 -11.52 15.91 4.15
N LEU A 251 -10.61 16.06 3.17
CA LEU A 251 -10.90 16.14 1.73
C LEU A 251 -10.28 14.95 0.97
N GLY A 252 -11.00 14.38 0.00
CA GLY A 252 -10.79 13.00 -0.50
C GLY A 252 -9.84 12.77 -1.68
N ALA A 253 -9.70 11.52 -2.14
CA ALA A 253 -8.62 11.04 -3.01
C ALA A 253 -8.79 11.19 -4.55
N ILE A 254 -7.68 10.98 -5.30
CA ILE A 254 -7.48 11.24 -6.74
C ILE A 254 -7.41 9.95 -7.61
N HIS A 255 -7.03 8.81 -7.04
CA HIS A 255 -6.64 7.60 -7.81
C HIS A 255 -7.75 6.95 -8.64
N ALA A 256 -9.00 7.03 -8.16
CA ALA A 256 -10.13 6.40 -8.85
C ALA A 256 -10.38 6.97 -10.27
N TYR A 257 -9.91 8.20 -10.56
CA TYR A 257 -10.00 8.76 -11.90
C TYR A 257 -9.15 8.00 -12.92
N ILE A 258 -7.92 7.63 -12.54
CA ILE A 258 -6.99 6.94 -13.44
C ILE A 258 -7.50 5.53 -13.74
N ALA A 259 -8.00 4.84 -12.72
CA ALA A 259 -8.65 3.54 -12.85
C ALA A 259 -9.84 3.58 -13.83
N ASP A 260 -10.67 4.63 -13.75
CA ASP A 260 -11.84 4.80 -14.62
C ASP A 260 -11.46 5.09 -16.09
N CYS A 261 -10.25 5.60 -16.34
CA CYS A 261 -9.77 5.98 -17.67
C CYS A 261 -8.83 4.94 -18.31
N THR A 262 -8.56 3.84 -17.62
CA THR A 262 -7.63 2.80 -18.08
C THR A 262 -8.34 1.49 -18.36
N ASP A 263 -8.17 1.01 -19.58
CA ASP A 263 -8.68 -0.30 -20.00
C ASP A 263 -7.97 -1.42 -19.21
N ALA A 264 -8.68 -2.50 -18.89
CA ALA A 264 -8.15 -3.58 -18.06
C ALA A 264 -6.81 -4.16 -18.56
N THR A 265 -6.60 -4.19 -19.89
CA THR A 265 -5.37 -4.70 -20.53
C THR A 265 -4.19 -3.72 -20.51
N SER A 266 -4.45 -2.42 -20.36
CA SER A 266 -3.41 -1.37 -20.35
C SER A 266 -3.24 -0.68 -19.00
N ARG A 267 -4.14 -1.00 -18.06
CA ARG A 267 -4.17 -0.53 -16.68
C ARG A 267 -2.80 -0.60 -16.04
N THR A 268 -2.18 -1.76 -16.17
CA THR A 268 -0.90 -2.02 -15.55
C THR A 268 0.19 -1.06 -16.03
N ARG A 269 0.35 -0.98 -17.35
CA ARG A 269 1.32 -0.09 -17.98
C ARG A 269 1.10 1.38 -17.57
N MET A 270 -0.15 1.83 -17.53
CA MET A 270 -0.48 3.23 -17.25
C MET A 270 -0.25 3.60 -15.79
N PHE A 271 -0.64 2.74 -14.85
CA PHE A 271 -0.32 2.96 -13.45
C PHE A 271 1.20 2.93 -13.21
N SER A 272 1.96 2.15 -13.99
CA SER A 272 3.42 2.02 -13.82
C SER A 272 4.09 3.31 -14.22
N LEU A 273 3.61 3.87 -15.33
CA LEU A 273 4.04 5.15 -15.83
C LEU A 273 3.66 6.27 -14.86
N PHE A 274 2.45 6.24 -14.28
CA PHE A 274 2.01 7.21 -13.28
C PHE A 274 2.93 7.25 -12.08
N VAL A 275 3.18 6.08 -11.47
CA VAL A 275 4.05 6.01 -10.29
C VAL A 275 5.51 6.29 -10.65
N GLY A 276 5.98 5.88 -11.82
CA GLY A 276 7.32 6.23 -12.30
C GLY A 276 7.52 7.74 -12.44
N LEU A 277 6.56 8.45 -13.04
CA LEU A 277 6.60 9.90 -13.20
C LEU A 277 6.48 10.63 -11.86
N LEU A 278 5.64 10.14 -10.96
CA LEU A 278 5.55 10.61 -9.58
C LEU A 278 6.92 10.56 -8.89
N PHE A 279 7.62 9.41 -8.96
CA PHE A 279 8.95 9.26 -8.35
C PHE A 279 10.02 10.13 -8.99
N ILE A 280 9.94 10.39 -10.30
CA ILE A 280 10.82 11.37 -10.96
C ILE A 280 10.59 12.76 -10.35
N GLY A 281 9.33 13.15 -10.17
CA GLY A 281 8.96 14.40 -9.48
C GLY A 281 9.54 14.47 -8.07
N ILE A 282 9.25 13.47 -7.24
CA ILE A 282 9.77 13.35 -5.86
C ILE A 282 11.29 13.47 -5.82
N GLY A 283 12.00 12.78 -6.71
CA GLY A 283 13.46 12.74 -6.69
C GLY A 283 14.10 14.08 -7.00
N LEU A 284 13.50 14.84 -7.93
CA LEU A 284 13.99 16.15 -8.37
C LEU A 284 13.55 17.30 -7.46
N GLY A 285 12.38 17.17 -6.82
CA GLY A 285 11.77 18.21 -5.98
C GLY A 285 12.71 18.82 -4.93
N PRO A 286 13.36 18.04 -4.06
CA PRO A 286 14.22 18.56 -3.00
C PRO A 286 15.41 19.38 -3.51
N THR A 287 16.02 18.96 -4.62
CA THR A 287 17.09 19.73 -5.29
C THR A 287 16.55 21.03 -5.89
N LEU A 288 15.37 20.99 -6.54
CA LEU A 288 14.72 22.20 -7.05
C LEU A 288 14.38 23.18 -5.92
N GLY A 289 13.84 22.67 -4.80
CA GLY A 289 13.58 23.45 -3.59
C GLY A 289 14.86 24.08 -3.04
N GLY A 290 15.94 23.30 -2.91
CA GLY A 290 17.25 23.80 -2.47
C GLY A 290 17.82 24.88 -3.40
N ILE A 291 17.74 24.71 -4.71
CA ILE A 291 18.17 25.73 -5.69
C ILE A 291 17.34 27.00 -5.56
N ILE A 292 16.02 26.89 -5.38
CA ILE A 292 15.16 28.07 -5.18
C ILE A 292 15.58 28.83 -3.92
N VAL A 293 15.85 28.14 -2.80
CA VAL A 293 16.36 28.78 -1.57
C VAL A 293 17.71 29.45 -1.83
N HIS A 294 18.63 28.77 -2.51
CA HIS A 294 19.96 29.30 -2.83
C HIS A 294 19.90 30.58 -3.67
N LEU A 295 19.05 30.60 -4.71
CA LEU A 295 18.92 31.73 -5.63
C LEU A 295 18.19 32.92 -5.00
N THR A 296 17.23 32.66 -4.11
CA THR A 296 16.39 33.71 -3.51
C THR A 296 16.88 34.17 -2.14
N GLY A 297 17.76 33.41 -1.50
CA GLY A 297 18.24 33.64 -0.13
C GLY A 297 17.16 33.44 0.94
N SER A 298 16.02 32.84 0.62
CA SER A 298 14.90 32.70 1.55
C SER A 298 14.15 31.39 1.39
N VAL A 299 13.79 30.76 2.51
CA VAL A 299 13.07 29.48 2.52
C VAL A 299 11.59 29.60 2.14
N ILE A 300 10.97 30.76 2.35
CA ILE A 300 9.55 30.98 2.05
C ILE A 300 9.27 31.07 0.54
N SER A 301 10.29 31.41 -0.26
CA SER A 301 10.15 31.51 -1.72
C SER A 301 9.67 30.20 -2.35
N VAL A 302 10.13 29.05 -1.84
CA VAL A 302 9.71 27.71 -2.28
C VAL A 302 8.20 27.55 -2.15
N PHE A 303 7.60 28.03 -1.06
CA PHE A 303 6.17 27.94 -0.82
C PHE A 303 5.37 28.84 -1.77
N TYR A 304 5.89 30.02 -2.12
CA TYR A 304 5.25 30.85 -3.15
C TYR A 304 5.27 30.18 -4.53
N PHE A 305 6.40 29.58 -4.93
CA PHE A 305 6.49 28.83 -6.19
C PHE A 305 5.55 27.62 -6.20
N VAL A 306 5.49 26.87 -5.10
CA VAL A 306 4.61 25.71 -4.95
C VAL A 306 3.15 26.11 -4.99
N ALA A 307 2.75 27.20 -4.31
CA ALA A 307 1.40 27.73 -4.37
C ALA A 307 1.00 28.12 -5.81
N VAL A 308 1.91 28.70 -6.60
CA VAL A 308 1.66 29.00 -8.03
C VAL A 308 1.46 27.70 -8.84
N ILE A 309 2.28 26.68 -8.61
CA ILE A 309 2.13 25.37 -9.25
C ILE A 309 0.79 24.74 -8.87
N HIS A 310 0.41 24.77 -7.60
CA HIS A 310 -0.87 24.25 -7.12
C HIS A 310 -2.05 25.03 -7.71
N ILE A 311 -1.98 26.36 -7.85
CA ILE A 311 -3.03 27.16 -8.51
C ILE A 311 -3.17 26.75 -9.98
N PHE A 312 -2.06 26.57 -10.68
CA PHE A 312 -2.06 26.13 -12.08
C PHE A 312 -2.65 24.72 -12.22
N TYR A 313 -2.18 23.78 -11.40
CA TYR A 313 -2.68 22.41 -11.31
C TYR A 313 -4.20 22.37 -11.01
N SER A 314 -4.66 23.17 -10.04
CA SER A 314 -6.07 23.31 -9.68
C SER A 314 -6.91 23.85 -10.82
N SER A 315 -6.40 24.85 -11.53
CA SER A 315 -7.07 25.45 -12.68
C SER A 315 -7.27 24.44 -13.80
N ILE A 316 -6.28 23.59 -14.06
CA ILE A 316 -6.40 22.49 -15.04
C ILE A 316 -7.48 21.50 -14.60
N ILE A 317 -7.51 21.11 -13.34
CA ILE A 317 -8.51 20.17 -12.80
C ILE A 317 -9.93 20.74 -12.89
N TRP A 318 -10.13 22.00 -12.53
CA TRP A 318 -11.45 22.63 -12.54
C TRP A 318 -11.96 22.87 -13.95
N PHE A 319 -11.12 23.40 -14.84
CA PHE A 319 -11.58 23.88 -16.15
C PHE A 319 -11.33 22.91 -17.30
N LEU A 320 -10.24 22.13 -17.29
CA LEU A 320 -9.83 21.30 -18.43
C LEU A 320 -10.19 19.83 -18.24
N ILE A 321 -10.00 19.26 -17.05
CA ILE A 321 -10.22 17.81 -16.85
C ILE A 321 -11.72 17.47 -17.00
N PRO A 322 -12.09 16.53 -17.87
CA PRO A 322 -13.46 16.07 -18.01
C PRO A 322 -13.82 15.00 -16.96
N GLU A 323 -15.10 14.79 -16.73
CA GLU A 323 -15.60 13.74 -15.82
C GLU A 323 -15.30 12.34 -16.38
N SER A 324 -14.70 11.46 -15.57
CA SER A 324 -14.37 10.07 -15.97
C SER A 324 -15.59 9.16 -15.89
N LEU A 325 -16.38 9.32 -14.82
CA LEU A 325 -17.48 8.41 -14.49
C LEU A 325 -18.75 8.75 -15.27
N SER A 326 -19.28 7.79 -16.02
CA SER A 326 -20.51 7.98 -16.81
C SER A 326 -21.72 8.31 -15.93
N THR A 327 -22.64 9.11 -16.46
CA THR A 327 -23.88 9.47 -15.74
C THR A 327 -24.69 8.24 -15.33
N ARG A 328 -24.65 7.16 -16.13
CA ARG A 328 -25.32 5.89 -15.83
C ARG A 328 -24.74 5.22 -14.58
N ARG A 329 -23.42 5.02 -14.53
CA ARG A 329 -22.72 4.45 -13.36
C ARG A 329 -22.96 5.29 -12.09
N GLN A 330 -22.99 6.62 -12.22
CA GLN A 330 -23.37 7.51 -11.11
C GLN A 330 -24.81 7.27 -10.62
N MET A 331 -25.77 7.08 -11.53
CA MET A 331 -27.16 6.80 -11.18
C MET A 331 -27.32 5.44 -10.48
N GLU A 332 -26.60 4.42 -10.94
CA GLU A 332 -26.57 3.10 -10.30
C GLU A 332 -25.96 3.16 -8.89
N ALA A 333 -24.85 3.87 -8.72
CA ALA A 333 -24.24 4.09 -7.40
C ALA A 333 -25.22 4.80 -6.44
N ARG A 334 -25.98 5.79 -6.92
CA ARG A 334 -27.03 6.46 -6.14
C ARG A 334 -28.17 5.51 -5.78
N ARG A 335 -28.57 4.61 -6.69
CA ARG A 335 -29.61 3.59 -6.44
C ARG A 335 -29.17 2.62 -5.34
N LYS A 336 -28.00 2.01 -5.49
CA LYS A 336 -27.41 1.10 -4.49
C LYS A 336 -27.26 1.76 -3.12
N TYR A 337 -26.82 3.02 -3.07
CA TYR A 337 -26.73 3.76 -1.80
C TYR A 337 -28.09 3.99 -1.13
N LYS A 338 -29.15 4.29 -1.91
CA LYS A 338 -30.51 4.42 -1.38
C LYS A 338 -31.01 3.10 -0.79
N GLU A 339 -30.80 1.99 -1.50
CA GLU A 339 -31.15 0.64 -1.03
C GLU A 339 -30.43 0.30 0.28
N GLN A 340 -29.10 0.48 0.34
CA GLN A 340 -28.32 0.27 1.56
C GLN A 340 -28.78 1.15 2.73
N LEU A 341 -29.14 2.40 2.46
CA LEU A 341 -29.66 3.30 3.49
C LEU A 341 -31.03 2.84 4.01
N GLU A 342 -31.89 2.30 3.14
CA GLU A 342 -33.15 1.69 3.54
C GLU A 342 -32.95 0.41 4.35
N GLU A 343 -32.02 -0.46 3.97
CA GLU A 343 -31.67 -1.64 4.76
C GLU A 343 -31.17 -1.26 6.16
N VAL A 344 -30.31 -0.25 6.26
CA VAL A 344 -29.82 0.27 7.55
C VAL A 344 -30.97 0.86 8.39
N LYS A 345 -31.96 1.49 7.77
CA LYS A 345 -33.15 2.00 8.46
C LYS A 345 -34.09 0.89 8.93
N ARG A 346 -34.19 -0.20 8.14
CA ARG A 346 -35.03 -1.38 8.43
C ARG A 346 -34.37 -2.34 9.42
N ALA A 347 -33.03 -2.36 9.50
CA ALA A 347 -32.31 -3.17 10.46
C ALA A 347 -32.74 -2.81 11.90
N PRO A 348 -33.01 -3.80 12.77
CA PRO A 348 -33.35 -3.52 14.15
C PRO A 348 -32.23 -2.68 14.75
N LYS A 349 -32.57 -1.49 15.26
CA LYS A 349 -31.60 -0.61 15.93
C LYS A 349 -30.95 -1.41 17.05
N GLY A 350 -29.76 -1.97 16.81
CA GLY A 350 -28.90 -2.49 17.86
C GLY A 350 -28.59 -1.32 18.77
N ARG A 351 -29.39 -1.14 19.83
CA ARG A 351 -29.28 -0.04 20.78
C ARG A 351 -28.03 -0.26 21.61
N GLY A 352 -26.90 0.26 21.15
CA GLY A 352 -25.70 0.31 21.94
C GLY A 352 -24.61 1.17 21.31
N PRO A 353 -23.83 1.91 22.10
CA PRO A 353 -22.67 2.67 21.61
C PRO A 353 -21.66 1.77 20.88
N PHE A 354 -21.61 0.48 21.21
CA PHE A 354 -20.77 -0.53 20.55
C PHE A 354 -21.08 -0.74 19.06
N ALA A 355 -22.36 -0.66 18.65
CA ALA A 355 -22.75 -0.82 17.24
C ALA A 355 -22.33 0.41 16.39
N TYR A 356 -22.41 1.61 16.97
CA TYR A 356 -21.93 2.84 16.34
C TYR A 356 -20.41 2.83 16.22
N PHE A 357 -19.71 2.47 17.31
CA PHE A 357 -18.25 2.33 17.33
C PHE A 357 -17.76 1.35 16.25
N ARG A 358 -18.34 0.15 16.15
CA ARG A 358 -17.98 -0.84 15.12
C ARG A 358 -18.17 -0.30 13.69
N ARG A 359 -19.15 0.57 13.46
CA ARG A 359 -19.42 1.16 12.15
C ARG A 359 -18.36 2.20 11.76
N SER A 360 -17.90 3.02 12.71
CA SER A 360 -16.83 4.01 12.47
C SER A 360 -15.49 3.36 12.14
N PHE A 361 -15.23 2.15 12.66
CA PHE A 361 -14.03 1.36 12.34
C PHE A 361 -14.25 0.37 11.20
N GLY A 362 -15.32 0.52 10.40
CA GLY A 362 -15.59 -0.34 9.24
C GLY A 362 -14.48 -0.33 8.20
N PHE A 363 -13.69 0.75 8.12
CA PHE A 363 -12.52 0.86 7.24
C PHE A 363 -11.38 -0.12 7.62
N LEU A 364 -11.37 -0.65 8.85
CA LEU A 364 -10.42 -1.69 9.28
C LEU A 364 -10.86 -3.10 8.89
N SER A 365 -12.03 -3.27 8.28
CA SER A 365 -12.52 -4.59 7.83
C SER A 365 -11.54 -5.34 6.91
N PRO A 366 -10.79 -4.68 6.00
CA PRO A 366 -9.77 -5.36 5.19
C PRO A 366 -8.68 -6.05 6.02
N LEU A 367 -8.35 -5.55 7.22
CA LEU A 367 -7.35 -6.18 8.09
C LEU A 367 -7.75 -7.56 8.60
N ALA A 368 -9.05 -7.90 8.56
CA ALA A 368 -9.52 -9.24 8.90
C ALA A 368 -8.96 -10.32 7.96
N LEU A 369 -8.51 -9.93 6.76
CA LEU A 369 -7.84 -10.82 5.82
C LEU A 369 -6.54 -11.40 6.37
N PHE A 370 -5.80 -10.62 7.16
CA PHE A 370 -4.55 -11.07 7.78
C PHE A 370 -4.78 -11.90 9.04
N TYR A 371 -6.03 -12.11 9.44
CA TYR A 371 -6.33 -12.93 10.61
C TYR A 371 -6.01 -14.41 10.30
N PRO A 372 -5.30 -15.14 11.19
CA PRO A 372 -4.86 -16.51 10.93
C PRO A 372 -6.02 -17.46 10.60
N ALA A 373 -6.02 -17.99 9.37
CA ALA A 373 -7.02 -18.95 8.91
C ALA A 373 -6.66 -20.38 9.40
N PRO A 374 -7.66 -21.20 9.77
CA PRO A 374 -7.43 -22.61 10.07
C PRO A 374 -7.13 -23.39 8.79
N VAL A 375 -5.98 -24.07 8.75
CA VAL A 375 -5.62 -25.01 7.67
C VAL A 375 -6.15 -26.39 8.03
N MET A 376 -7.00 -26.95 7.17
CA MET A 376 -7.42 -28.35 7.30
C MET A 376 -6.29 -29.25 6.80
N THR A 377 -5.70 -30.03 7.70
CA THR A 377 -4.69 -31.02 7.34
C THR A 377 -5.42 -32.30 6.95
N ASN A 378 -5.23 -32.79 5.71
CA ASN A 378 -5.85 -34.01 5.17
C ASN A 378 -5.29 -35.31 5.77
N GLY A 379 -5.05 -35.34 7.09
CA GLY A 379 -4.47 -36.49 7.77
C GLY A 379 -4.87 -36.55 9.24
N SER A 380 -5.72 -37.52 9.56
CA SER A 380 -6.28 -37.88 10.88
C SER A 380 -7.27 -36.85 11.50
N PRO A 381 -8.54 -37.24 11.74
CA PRO A 381 -9.56 -36.38 12.37
C PRO A 381 -9.28 -36.04 13.86
N LEU A 382 -8.16 -36.51 14.42
CA LEU A 382 -7.76 -36.28 15.81
C LEU A 382 -6.72 -35.16 16.00
N LYS A 383 -6.10 -34.62 14.93
CA LYS A 383 -5.16 -33.49 15.05
C LYS A 383 -5.89 -32.15 15.05
N ARG A 384 -5.57 -31.29 16.02
CA ARG A 384 -6.10 -29.91 16.07
C ARG A 384 -5.72 -29.16 14.79
N PRO A 385 -6.64 -28.36 14.20
CA PRO A 385 -6.34 -27.58 13.00
C PRO A 385 -5.18 -26.62 13.29
N ARG A 386 -4.12 -26.66 12.46
CA ARG A 386 -3.03 -25.69 12.53
C ARG A 386 -3.51 -24.37 11.92
N ARG A 387 -3.17 -23.25 12.56
CA ARG A 387 -3.43 -21.91 12.00
C ARG A 387 -2.21 -21.47 11.22
N ASP A 388 -2.42 -20.96 10.01
CA ASP A 388 -1.36 -20.31 9.25
C ASP A 388 -1.24 -18.84 9.68
N TRP A 389 -0.04 -18.44 10.08
CA TRP A 389 0.29 -17.09 10.54
C TRP A 389 1.10 -16.30 9.50
N SER A 390 1.42 -16.91 8.36
CA SER A 390 2.36 -16.36 7.39
C SER A 390 1.91 -14.99 6.85
N LEU A 391 0.64 -14.84 6.48
CA LEU A 391 0.07 -13.56 6.04
C LEU A 391 0.11 -12.48 7.13
N LEU A 392 -0.13 -12.83 8.40
CA LEU A 392 -0.03 -11.88 9.51
C LEU A 392 1.42 -11.43 9.73
N LEU A 393 2.37 -12.36 9.65
CA LEU A 393 3.80 -12.08 9.79
C LEU A 393 4.29 -11.16 8.67
N VAL A 394 3.86 -11.39 7.43
CA VAL A 394 4.15 -10.51 6.29
C VAL A 394 3.53 -9.13 6.49
N ALA A 395 2.27 -9.03 6.88
CA ALA A 395 1.61 -7.75 7.17
C ALA A 395 2.31 -6.98 8.31
N THR A 396 2.76 -7.69 9.35
CA THR A 396 3.49 -7.10 10.47
C THR A 396 4.87 -6.60 10.04
N ALA A 397 5.62 -7.39 9.25
CA ALA A 397 6.90 -6.96 8.70
C ALA A 397 6.74 -5.73 7.79
N TYR A 398 5.72 -5.74 6.92
CA TYR A 398 5.41 -4.61 6.05
C TYR A 398 5.06 -3.34 6.85
N GLY A 399 4.16 -3.44 7.82
CA GLY A 399 3.73 -2.30 8.65
C GLY A 399 4.87 -1.73 9.51
N THR A 400 5.67 -2.59 10.17
CA THR A 400 6.77 -2.13 11.01
C THR A 400 7.86 -1.41 10.21
N THR A 401 8.25 -1.91 9.04
CA THR A 401 9.17 -1.19 8.15
C THR A 401 8.57 0.13 7.67
N LEU A 402 7.29 0.14 7.27
CA LEU A 402 6.61 1.38 6.86
C LEU A 402 6.47 2.43 7.95
N SER A 403 6.42 2.02 9.21
CA SER A 403 6.40 2.96 10.33
C SER A 403 7.66 3.82 10.41
N VAL A 404 8.80 3.32 9.92
CA VAL A 404 10.08 4.06 9.85
C VAL A 404 9.94 5.32 9.01
N MET A 405 9.03 5.35 8.04
CA MET A 405 8.74 6.53 7.24
C MET A 405 8.28 7.72 8.10
N GLY A 406 7.61 7.46 9.22
CA GLY A 406 7.22 8.50 10.18
C GLY A 406 8.40 9.19 10.89
N SER A 407 9.64 8.68 10.74
CA SER A 407 10.83 9.25 11.36
C SER A 407 11.39 10.49 10.66
N TYR A 408 10.97 10.76 9.42
CA TYR A 408 11.65 11.73 8.54
C TYR A 408 11.71 13.15 9.06
N SER A 409 10.59 13.68 9.55
CA SER A 409 10.53 15.03 10.13
C SER A 409 11.52 15.20 11.28
N TYR A 410 11.80 14.12 12.02
CA TYR A 410 12.73 14.12 13.15
C TYR A 410 14.17 13.84 12.71
N LYS A 411 14.40 13.06 11.65
CA LYS A 411 15.71 12.94 10.99
C LYS A 411 16.20 14.31 10.51
N PHE A 412 15.32 15.12 9.91
CA PHE A 412 15.68 16.47 9.42
C PHE A 412 16.06 17.40 10.56
N GLN A 413 15.28 17.38 11.65
CA GLN A 413 15.58 18.09 12.89
C GLN A 413 16.92 17.67 13.49
N TYR A 414 17.17 16.36 13.60
CA TYR A 414 18.44 15.83 14.08
C TYR A 414 19.63 16.28 13.23
N ILE A 415 19.52 16.19 11.90
CA ILE A 415 20.58 16.57 10.98
C ILE A 415 20.86 18.09 11.07
N SER A 416 19.79 18.91 11.14
CA SER A 416 19.89 20.36 11.32
C SER A 416 20.56 20.71 12.64
N SER A 417 20.18 20.05 13.74
CA SER A 417 20.73 20.27 15.08
C SER A 417 22.19 19.81 15.20
N LYS A 418 22.51 18.59 14.75
CA LYS A 418 23.85 17.98 14.90
C LYS A 418 24.88 18.53 13.93
N TYR A 419 24.54 18.63 12.64
CA TYR A 419 25.48 19.01 11.58
C TYR A 419 25.31 20.47 11.14
N GLY A 420 24.29 21.18 11.63
CA GLY A 420 24.03 22.57 11.24
C GLY A 420 23.51 22.71 9.81
N TRP A 421 23.01 21.63 9.19
CA TRP A 421 22.64 21.67 7.78
C TRP A 421 21.51 22.67 7.50
N SER A 422 21.62 23.38 6.38
CA SER A 422 20.54 24.24 5.87
C SER A 422 19.47 23.43 5.12
N SER A 423 18.34 24.07 4.83
CA SER A 423 17.28 23.49 3.99
C SER A 423 17.79 23.06 2.61
N GLU A 424 18.78 23.78 2.06
CA GLU A 424 19.44 23.44 0.80
C GLU A 424 20.20 22.11 0.90
N GLN A 425 21.02 21.98 1.94
CA GLN A 425 21.84 20.78 2.17
C GLN A 425 20.98 19.55 2.48
N LEU A 426 19.90 19.73 3.25
CA LEU A 426 18.89 18.69 3.46
C LEU A 426 18.23 18.26 2.15
N GLY A 427 17.92 19.21 1.26
CA GLY A 427 17.40 18.93 -0.08
C GLY A 427 18.36 18.10 -0.92
N TYR A 428 19.64 18.48 -0.96
CA TYR A 428 20.67 17.72 -1.69
C TYR A 428 20.88 16.31 -1.14
N TRP A 429 20.95 16.17 0.19
CA TRP A 429 21.05 14.85 0.83
C TRP A 429 19.88 13.94 0.44
N LEU A 430 18.66 14.47 0.48
CA LEU A 430 17.46 13.70 0.14
C LEU A 430 17.48 13.24 -1.33
N SER A 431 17.87 14.11 -2.25
CA SER A 431 18.00 13.76 -3.67
C SER A 431 19.11 12.75 -3.94
N VAL A 432 20.24 12.80 -3.22
CA VAL A 432 21.33 11.80 -3.36
C VAL A 432 20.89 10.42 -2.87
N VAL A 433 20.21 10.34 -1.72
CA VAL A 433 19.65 9.08 -1.21
C VAL A 433 18.60 8.52 -2.17
N GLY A 434 17.67 9.36 -2.64
CA GLY A 434 16.66 8.98 -3.63
C GLY A 434 17.25 8.55 -4.98
N GLY A 435 18.29 9.24 -5.46
CA GLY A 435 19.00 8.88 -6.68
C GLY A 435 19.71 7.53 -6.57
N THR A 436 20.33 7.25 -5.42
CA THR A 436 20.95 5.94 -5.13
C THR A 436 19.91 4.82 -5.19
N ARG A 437 18.73 5.06 -4.60
CA ARG A 437 17.59 4.14 -4.64
C ARG A 437 17.10 3.86 -6.06
N ALA A 438 16.97 4.91 -6.87
CA ALA A 438 16.55 4.78 -8.27
C ALA A 438 17.55 3.95 -9.08
N VAL A 439 18.86 4.21 -8.94
CA VAL A 439 19.92 3.41 -9.59
C VAL A 439 19.88 1.96 -9.13
N PHE A 440 19.67 1.71 -7.83
CA PHE A 440 19.57 0.35 -7.31
C PHE A 440 18.39 -0.42 -7.93
N LEU A 441 17.18 0.15 -7.90
CA LEU A 441 15.98 -0.53 -8.39
C LEU A 441 15.94 -0.69 -9.92
N THR A 442 16.48 0.28 -10.68
CA THR A 442 16.39 0.28 -12.15
C THR A 442 17.55 -0.43 -12.83
N ILE A 443 18.74 -0.43 -12.23
CA ILE A 443 19.96 -0.98 -12.85
C ILE A 443 20.48 -2.17 -12.05
N MET A 444 20.78 -2.01 -10.76
CA MET A 444 21.45 -3.05 -9.98
C MET A 444 20.57 -4.27 -9.74
N LEU A 445 19.32 -4.08 -9.33
CA LEU A 445 18.40 -5.18 -9.00
C LEU A 445 18.11 -6.06 -10.22
N PRO A 446 17.76 -5.53 -11.42
CA PRO A 446 17.61 -6.34 -12.62
C PRO A 446 18.87 -7.11 -13.02
N LEU A 447 20.07 -6.50 -12.86
CA LEU A 447 21.33 -7.19 -13.11
C LEU A 447 21.55 -8.34 -12.11
N ILE A 448 21.33 -8.12 -10.82
CA ILE A 448 21.40 -9.15 -9.78
C ILE A 448 20.45 -10.31 -10.10
N ILE A 449 19.19 -10.01 -10.46
CA ILE A 449 18.21 -11.02 -10.86
C ILE A 449 18.72 -11.81 -12.07
N LYS A 450 19.26 -11.13 -13.09
CA LYS A 450 19.82 -11.77 -14.30
C LYS A 450 20.99 -12.69 -13.99
N PHE A 451 21.88 -12.30 -13.08
CA PHE A 451 23.03 -13.11 -12.68
C PHE A 451 22.61 -14.32 -11.85
N ILE A 452 21.66 -14.16 -10.92
CA ILE A 452 21.17 -15.26 -10.06
C ILE A 452 20.33 -16.27 -10.86
N LYS A 453 19.53 -15.81 -11.84
CA LYS A 453 18.66 -16.67 -12.68
C LYS A 453 19.37 -17.28 -13.90
N SER A 454 20.70 -17.32 -13.95
CA SER A 454 21.46 -17.72 -15.15
C SER A 454 21.42 -19.24 -15.45
N LYS A 455 20.36 -19.63 -16.18
CA LYS A 455 20.15 -20.67 -17.22
C LYS A 455 18.85 -21.45 -16.95
N PRO A 456 17.76 -21.19 -17.71
CA PRO A 456 16.71 -22.20 -17.84
C PRO A 456 17.36 -23.44 -18.48
N ARG A 457 17.31 -24.58 -17.81
CA ARG A 457 17.56 -25.87 -18.48
C ARG A 457 16.54 -25.96 -19.60
N ALA A 458 17.01 -25.96 -20.85
CA ALA A 458 16.14 -26.18 -22.00
C ALA A 458 15.33 -27.47 -21.75
N PRO A 459 14.02 -27.47 -22.00
CA PRO A 459 13.25 -28.70 -21.90
C PRO A 459 13.88 -29.70 -22.86
N ILE A 460 14.28 -30.86 -22.33
CA ILE A 460 14.77 -31.98 -23.12
C ILE A 460 13.59 -32.42 -23.99
N GLN A 461 13.54 -31.95 -25.23
CA GLN A 461 12.66 -32.50 -26.24
C GLN A 461 13.23 -33.86 -26.63
N LEU A 462 12.65 -34.93 -26.11
CA LEU A 462 12.85 -36.27 -26.66
C LEU A 462 12.31 -36.28 -28.10
N PRO A 463 13.10 -36.70 -29.10
CA PRO A 463 12.63 -36.74 -30.47
C PRO A 463 11.59 -37.85 -30.61
N VAL A 464 10.34 -37.47 -30.81
CA VAL A 464 9.31 -38.39 -31.31
C VAL A 464 9.61 -38.60 -32.79
N SER A 465 9.95 -39.83 -33.16
CA SER A 465 10.20 -40.25 -34.53
C SER A 465 8.95 -40.09 -35.40
N PRO A 466 9.07 -39.60 -36.65
CA PRO A 466 7.95 -39.55 -37.58
C PRO A 466 7.79 -40.91 -38.26
N SER A 467 6.66 -41.58 -38.03
CA SER A 467 6.18 -42.64 -38.92
C SER A 467 4.93 -42.15 -39.64
N GLU A 468 5.04 -42.12 -40.97
CA GLU A 468 4.04 -41.70 -41.97
C GLU A 468 2.70 -42.48 -41.92
N PRO A 469 1.66 -41.97 -42.60
CA PRO A 469 0.25 -42.25 -42.34
C PRO A 469 -0.29 -43.41 -43.17
N LEU A 470 -1.48 -43.92 -42.80
CA LEU A 470 -2.57 -44.27 -43.73
C LEU A 470 -3.86 -44.64 -42.98
N GLU A 471 -4.96 -44.06 -43.47
CA GLU A 471 -6.38 -44.41 -43.38
C GLU A 471 -7.32 -43.63 -42.43
N PRO A 472 -8.58 -43.37 -42.86
CA PRO A 472 -9.49 -42.38 -42.28
C PRO A 472 -10.57 -43.02 -41.41
N GLY A 473 -10.87 -42.42 -40.24
CA GLY A 473 -12.00 -42.84 -39.41
C GLY A 473 -12.31 -41.89 -38.26
N ASP A 474 -13.43 -41.16 -38.40
CA ASP A 474 -14.38 -40.66 -37.40
C ASP A 474 -13.92 -40.22 -35.99
N SER A 475 -13.75 -38.89 -35.83
CA SER A 475 -14.27 -37.99 -34.76
C SER A 475 -14.04 -38.31 -33.23
N PRO A 476 -14.17 -37.33 -32.31
CA PRO A 476 -13.08 -36.92 -31.42
C PRO A 476 -13.15 -37.51 -30.01
N SER A 477 -12.00 -37.75 -29.39
CA SER A 477 -11.89 -37.79 -27.92
C SER A 477 -10.86 -36.75 -27.46
N LEU A 478 -11.35 -35.69 -26.82
CA LEU A 478 -10.55 -34.79 -26.01
C LEU A 478 -10.07 -35.58 -24.79
N GLY A 479 -8.82 -36.02 -24.81
CA GLY A 479 -8.07 -36.34 -23.60
C GLY A 479 -7.36 -35.07 -23.14
N GLU A 480 -7.87 -34.47 -22.06
CA GLU A 480 -7.21 -33.39 -21.33
C GLU A 480 -5.77 -33.79 -20.95
N ALA A 481 -4.80 -32.99 -21.38
CA ALA A 481 -3.45 -33.04 -20.85
C ALA A 481 -3.43 -32.27 -19.52
N GLU A 482 -3.16 -32.96 -18.42
CA GLU A 482 -3.03 -32.34 -17.09
C GLU A 482 -1.86 -31.32 -17.00
N PRO A 483 -2.01 -30.21 -16.24
CA PRO A 483 -1.04 -29.14 -16.15
C PRO A 483 -0.01 -29.35 -15.00
N LEU A 484 0.77 -30.42 -15.02
CA LEU A 484 1.76 -30.72 -13.95
C LEU A 484 3.04 -29.83 -13.96
N SER A 485 3.20 -28.92 -14.91
CA SER A 485 4.44 -28.13 -15.08
C SER A 485 4.35 -26.65 -14.66
N ALA A 486 3.15 -26.15 -14.34
CA ALA A 486 2.94 -24.76 -13.91
C ALA A 486 3.29 -24.53 -12.43
N ASP A 487 2.98 -25.50 -11.56
CA ASP A 487 3.05 -25.32 -10.10
C ASP A 487 4.49 -25.20 -9.56
N ARG A 488 5.45 -25.95 -10.15
CA ARG A 488 6.88 -25.87 -9.78
C ARG A 488 7.54 -24.51 -10.08
N ARG A 489 7.03 -23.72 -11.05
CA ARG A 489 7.60 -22.41 -11.40
C ARG A 489 7.19 -21.31 -10.40
N GLY A 490 5.98 -21.38 -9.85
CA GLY A 490 5.46 -20.41 -8.88
C GLY A 490 6.21 -20.44 -7.54
N SER A 491 6.46 -21.64 -7.00
CA SER A 491 7.13 -21.81 -5.70
C SER A 491 8.59 -21.32 -5.69
N HIS A 492 9.33 -21.54 -6.79
CA HIS A 492 10.72 -21.08 -6.91
C HIS A 492 10.82 -19.55 -6.98
N SER A 493 9.89 -18.88 -7.67
CA SER A 493 9.78 -17.40 -7.70
C SER A 493 9.58 -16.81 -6.30
N LEU A 494 8.65 -17.39 -5.52
CA LEU A 494 8.28 -16.88 -4.21
C LEU A 494 9.44 -16.97 -3.18
N SER A 495 10.23 -18.04 -3.27
CA SER A 495 11.41 -18.23 -2.41
C SER A 495 12.51 -17.20 -2.69
N PHE A 496 12.67 -16.81 -3.96
CA PHE A 496 13.59 -15.75 -4.36
C PHE A 496 13.14 -14.39 -3.83
N ASP A 497 11.86 -14.05 -3.98
CA ASP A 497 11.31 -12.78 -3.50
C ASP A 497 11.40 -12.68 -1.96
N LEU A 498 11.14 -13.76 -1.23
CA LEU A 498 11.34 -13.81 0.22
C LEU A 498 12.82 -13.66 0.61
N GLY A 499 13.74 -14.25 -0.16
CA GLY A 499 15.19 -14.07 0.02
C GLY A 499 15.63 -12.62 -0.21
N LEU A 500 15.13 -11.99 -1.28
CA LEU A 500 15.40 -10.59 -1.60
C LEU A 500 14.89 -9.65 -0.51
N ALA A 501 13.69 -9.89 0.02
CA ALA A 501 13.14 -9.10 1.12
C ALA A 501 13.99 -9.20 2.39
N ARG A 502 14.43 -10.40 2.76
CA ARG A 502 15.32 -10.62 3.92
C ARG A 502 16.67 -9.92 3.74
N ALA A 503 17.30 -10.06 2.57
CA ALA A 503 18.56 -9.40 2.26
C ALA A 503 18.43 -7.86 2.33
N SER A 504 17.32 -7.32 1.81
CA SER A 504 17.02 -5.90 1.86
C SER A 504 16.89 -5.38 3.31
N LEU A 505 16.17 -6.09 4.17
CA LEU A 505 16.05 -5.72 5.59
C LEU A 505 17.39 -5.82 6.33
N VAL A 506 18.25 -6.80 6.01
CA VAL A 506 19.59 -6.89 6.62
C VAL A 506 20.40 -5.63 6.31
N VAL A 507 20.36 -5.16 5.07
CA VAL A 507 21.04 -3.91 4.67
C VAL A 507 20.48 -2.71 5.44
N GLU A 508 19.16 -2.63 5.60
CA GLU A 508 18.53 -1.56 6.40
C GLU A 508 18.91 -1.63 7.89
N VAL A 509 18.93 -2.82 8.50
CA VAL A 509 19.36 -3.00 9.91
C VAL A 509 20.79 -2.49 10.09
N ILE A 510 21.70 -2.86 9.19
CA ILE A 510 23.08 -2.39 9.24
C ILE A 510 23.13 -0.86 9.08
N SER A 511 22.41 -0.31 8.10
CA SER A 511 22.36 1.14 7.85
C SER A 511 21.86 1.92 9.07
N TYR A 512 20.70 1.55 9.62
CA TYR A 512 20.12 2.21 10.78
C TYR A 512 20.96 2.04 12.06
N THR A 513 21.68 0.94 12.19
CA THR A 513 22.60 0.73 13.31
C THR A 513 23.85 1.60 13.21
N LEU A 514 24.32 1.92 12.01
CA LEU A 514 25.51 2.77 11.80
C LEU A 514 25.21 4.27 11.90
N LEU A 515 24.01 4.73 11.51
CA LEU A 515 23.62 6.16 11.51
C LEU A 515 23.85 6.91 12.85
N PRO A 516 23.52 6.36 14.04
CA PRO A 516 23.81 7.00 15.33
C PRO A 516 25.28 7.37 15.52
N PHE A 517 26.18 6.51 15.02
CA PHE A 517 27.61 6.58 15.27
C PHE A 517 28.35 7.43 14.26
N ALA A 518 27.69 8.04 13.28
CA ALA A 518 28.34 8.92 12.31
C ALA A 518 28.78 10.25 12.98
N PRO A 519 30.10 10.53 13.12
CA PRO A 519 30.60 11.82 13.60
C PRO A 519 30.47 12.94 12.55
N THR A 520 30.50 12.60 11.26
CA THR A 520 30.54 13.56 10.16
C THR A 520 29.31 13.47 9.27
N ALA A 521 28.95 14.62 8.70
CA ALA A 521 27.91 14.78 7.68
C ALA A 521 28.07 13.78 6.51
N MET A 522 29.29 13.61 6.00
CA MET A 522 29.56 12.71 4.88
C MET A 522 29.33 11.24 5.24
N LEU A 523 29.78 10.79 6.41
CA LEU A 523 29.56 9.42 6.85
C LEU A 523 28.06 9.14 7.07
N PHE A 524 27.33 10.12 7.61
CA PHE A 524 25.88 10.03 7.72
C PHE A 524 25.21 9.85 6.35
N THR A 525 25.63 10.62 5.34
CA THR A 525 25.12 10.50 3.97
C THR A 525 25.44 9.13 3.37
N VAL A 526 26.67 8.63 3.52
CA VAL A 526 27.08 7.30 3.01
C VAL A 526 26.29 6.18 3.68
N CYS A 527 26.11 6.21 5.01
CA CYS A 527 25.25 5.25 5.70
C CYS A 527 23.80 5.31 5.22
N SER A 528 23.29 6.51 4.92
CA SER A 528 21.93 6.69 4.36
C SER A 528 21.81 6.11 2.95
N MET A 529 22.81 6.34 2.10
CA MET A 529 22.90 5.77 0.75
C MET A 529 22.98 4.24 0.80
N MET A 530 23.69 3.68 1.79
CA MET A 530 23.71 2.24 2.02
C MET A 530 22.30 1.71 2.34
N GLY A 531 21.52 2.44 3.14
CA GLY A 531 20.12 2.12 3.41
C GLY A 531 19.24 2.08 2.16
N ALA A 532 19.54 2.91 1.14
CA ALA A 532 18.81 2.92 -0.12
C ALA A 532 18.89 1.60 -0.92
N PHE A 533 19.90 0.77 -0.69
CA PHE A 533 19.98 -0.59 -1.26
C PHE A 533 18.97 -1.56 -0.63
N GLY A 534 18.35 -1.20 0.51
CA GLY A 534 17.23 -1.92 1.11
C GLY A 534 15.89 -1.74 0.38
N ALA A 535 15.85 -0.90 -0.65
CA ALA A 535 14.62 -0.55 -1.35
C ALA A 535 13.89 -1.71 -2.05
N GLY A 536 14.57 -2.85 -2.25
CA GLY A 536 13.98 -4.06 -2.82
C GLY A 536 12.94 -4.72 -1.90
N PHE A 537 12.89 -4.36 -0.61
CA PHE A 537 11.96 -4.93 0.36
C PHE A 537 10.49 -4.75 -0.04
N SER A 538 10.09 -3.52 -0.38
CA SER A 538 8.69 -3.19 -0.67
C SER A 538 8.09 -4.03 -1.82
N PRO A 539 8.66 -4.05 -3.03
CA PRO A 539 8.12 -4.84 -4.13
C PRO A 539 8.18 -6.35 -3.84
N ALA A 540 9.23 -6.81 -3.17
CA ALA A 540 9.35 -8.21 -2.78
C ALA A 540 8.24 -8.64 -1.79
N MET A 541 7.86 -7.78 -0.84
CA MET A 541 6.80 -8.07 0.12
C MET A 541 5.41 -8.12 -0.49
N GLN A 542 5.14 -7.24 -1.44
CA GLN A 542 3.89 -7.27 -2.20
C GLN A 542 3.80 -8.59 -3.00
N SER A 543 4.91 -9.01 -3.61
CA SER A 543 5.00 -10.30 -4.30
C SER A 543 4.75 -11.50 -3.38
N VAL A 544 5.45 -11.53 -2.25
CA VAL A 544 5.32 -12.60 -1.26
C VAL A 544 3.90 -12.65 -0.67
N ALA A 545 3.31 -11.50 -0.36
CA ALA A 545 1.95 -11.43 0.15
C ALA A 545 0.93 -12.01 -0.84
N LEU A 546 1.04 -11.64 -2.12
CA LEU A 546 0.14 -12.17 -3.15
C LEU A 546 0.32 -13.67 -3.33
N GLY A 547 1.57 -14.16 -3.39
CA GLY A 547 1.83 -15.60 -3.55
C GLY A 547 1.35 -16.44 -2.36
N LEU A 548 1.44 -15.93 -1.13
CA LEU A 548 0.87 -16.60 0.05
C LEU A 548 -0.66 -16.57 0.07
N TYR A 549 -1.25 -15.46 -0.41
CA TYR A 549 -2.69 -15.31 -0.49
C TYR A 549 -3.32 -16.25 -1.54
N THR A 550 -2.70 -16.37 -2.71
CA THR A 550 -3.15 -17.31 -3.75
C THR A 550 -2.98 -18.76 -3.31
N GLN A 551 -1.87 -19.10 -2.64
CA GLN A 551 -1.68 -20.43 -2.03
C GLN A 551 -2.74 -20.77 -0.98
N SER A 552 -3.26 -19.76 -0.28
CA SER A 552 -4.33 -19.93 0.73
C SER A 552 -5.74 -20.05 0.13
N GLY A 553 -5.87 -20.11 -1.20
CA GLY A 553 -7.15 -20.16 -1.91
C GLY A 553 -7.80 -18.79 -2.14
N GLY A 554 -7.04 -17.70 -1.99
CA GLY A 554 -7.51 -16.34 -2.26
C GLY A 554 -7.42 -15.98 -3.74
N THR A 555 -8.56 -15.69 -4.37
CA THR A 555 -8.64 -15.34 -5.81
C THR A 555 -8.68 -13.83 -6.08
N GLU A 556 -9.06 -13.03 -5.08
CA GLU A 556 -9.25 -11.59 -5.26
C GLU A 556 -8.04 -10.76 -4.79
N SER A 557 -7.08 -10.49 -5.69
CA SER A 557 -5.87 -9.69 -5.40
C SER A 557 -6.21 -8.29 -4.84
N GLY A 558 -7.26 -7.64 -5.34
CA GLY A 558 -7.69 -6.32 -4.89
C GLY A 558 -8.11 -6.26 -3.41
N LYS A 559 -8.58 -7.37 -2.82
CA LYS A 559 -8.87 -7.42 -1.36
C LYS A 559 -7.59 -7.41 -0.53
N LEU A 560 -6.55 -8.11 -0.99
CA LEU A 560 -5.25 -8.17 -0.32
C LEU A 560 -4.56 -6.81 -0.35
N PHE A 561 -4.47 -6.24 -1.54
CA PHE A 561 -3.82 -4.95 -1.73
C PHE A 561 -4.57 -3.84 -0.97
N GLY A 562 -5.91 -3.85 -0.98
CA GLY A 562 -6.72 -2.94 -0.17
C GLY A 562 -6.53 -3.12 1.35
N ALA A 563 -6.16 -4.33 1.81
CA ALA A 563 -5.78 -4.55 3.20
C ALA A 563 -4.36 -4.06 3.50
N MET A 564 -3.42 -4.23 2.56
CA MET A 564 -2.04 -3.74 2.67
C MET A 564 -1.97 -2.22 2.69
N SER A 565 -2.80 -1.50 1.94
CA SER A 565 -2.85 -0.04 1.99
C SER A 565 -3.40 0.50 3.29
N VAL A 566 -4.36 -0.19 3.91
CA VAL A 566 -4.79 0.14 5.29
C VAL A 566 -3.63 -0.05 6.27
N VAL A 567 -2.87 -1.15 6.17
CA VAL A 567 -1.66 -1.35 7.01
C VAL A 567 -0.66 -0.21 6.77
N GLN A 568 -0.44 0.18 5.52
CA GLN A 568 0.48 1.25 5.15
C GLN A 568 0.06 2.60 5.74
N ALA A 569 -1.20 3.01 5.57
CA ALA A 569 -1.69 4.29 6.07
C ALA A 569 -1.63 4.35 7.61
N LEU A 570 -2.11 3.29 8.29
CA LEU A 570 -2.03 3.22 9.75
C LEU A 570 -0.59 3.27 10.25
N SER A 571 0.31 2.54 9.61
CA SER A 571 1.70 2.43 10.07
C SER A 571 2.50 3.70 9.79
N SER A 572 2.35 4.29 8.61
CA SER A 572 3.19 5.41 8.17
C SER A 572 2.64 6.80 8.51
N GLN A 573 1.32 6.98 8.60
CA GLN A 573 0.72 8.30 8.88
C GLN A 573 0.28 8.45 10.34
N ILE A 574 -0.02 7.34 11.02
CA ILE A 574 -0.50 7.37 12.41
C ILE A 574 0.56 6.83 13.37
N LEU A 575 0.87 5.53 13.30
CA LEU A 575 1.75 4.88 14.28
C LEU A 575 3.19 5.41 14.20
N GLY A 576 3.75 5.53 13.01
CA GLY A 576 5.11 6.03 12.79
C GLY A 576 5.33 7.42 13.39
N PRO A 577 4.63 8.46 12.91
CA PRO A 577 4.80 9.83 13.41
C PRO A 577 4.58 9.95 14.91
N ALA A 578 3.62 9.21 15.49
CA ALA A 578 3.43 9.14 16.94
C ALA A 578 4.64 8.52 17.65
N LEU A 579 5.08 7.32 17.24
CA LEU A 579 6.20 6.61 17.86
C LEU A 579 7.49 7.43 17.81
N TYR A 580 7.84 7.95 16.64
CA TYR A 580 9.05 8.74 16.46
C TYR A 580 8.95 10.13 17.08
N GLY A 581 7.78 10.77 17.03
CA GLY A 581 7.57 12.08 17.65
C GLY A 581 7.67 12.03 19.15
N MET A 582 7.00 11.08 19.79
CA MET A 582 7.09 10.87 21.25
C MET A 582 8.51 10.53 21.67
N THR A 583 9.19 9.65 20.92
CA THR A 583 10.59 9.29 21.20
C THR A 583 11.50 10.51 21.08
N PHE A 584 11.45 11.24 19.97
CA PHE A 584 12.31 12.39 19.74
C PHE A 584 12.06 13.50 20.77
N MET A 585 10.81 13.84 21.09
CA MET A 585 10.49 14.82 22.12
C MET A 585 11.05 14.43 23.49
N ALA A 586 10.99 13.14 23.84
CA ALA A 586 11.50 12.65 25.13
C ALA A 586 13.03 12.57 25.18
N THR A 587 13.70 12.42 24.04
CA THR A 587 15.14 12.14 24.00
C THR A 587 15.97 13.25 23.36
N VAL A 588 15.38 14.33 22.83
CA VAL A 588 16.14 15.38 22.11
C VAL A 588 17.22 16.05 22.97
N GLU A 589 16.99 16.17 24.28
CA GLU A 589 17.96 16.74 25.23
C GLU A 589 19.05 15.75 25.63
N THR A 590 18.73 14.46 25.77
CA THR A 590 19.62 13.44 26.35
C THR A 590 20.30 12.56 25.30
N LEU A 591 19.52 12.00 24.37
CA LEU A 591 19.97 11.08 23.33
C LEU A 591 19.15 11.28 22.05
N PRO A 592 19.41 12.32 21.25
CA PRO A 592 18.66 12.58 20.01
C PRO A 592 18.85 11.50 18.94
N THR A 593 19.87 10.64 19.09
CA THR A 593 20.08 9.47 18.23
C THR A 593 19.13 8.29 18.51
N ALA A 594 18.32 8.34 19.57
CA ALA A 594 17.38 7.28 19.95
C ALA A 594 16.41 6.89 18.82
N ILE A 595 16.03 7.84 17.97
CA ILE A 595 15.16 7.58 16.81
C ILE A 595 15.77 6.55 15.85
N PHE A 596 17.09 6.52 15.66
CA PHE A 596 17.73 5.57 14.76
C PHE A 596 17.79 4.16 15.36
N PHE A 597 17.98 4.05 16.69
CA PHE A 597 17.87 2.77 17.38
C PHE A 597 16.43 2.23 17.33
N LEU A 598 15.43 3.10 17.45
CA LEU A 598 14.03 2.73 17.23
C LEU A 598 13.80 2.22 15.80
N SER A 599 14.36 2.87 14.77
CA SER A 599 14.31 2.38 13.39
C SER A 599 14.99 1.03 13.21
N SER A 600 16.20 0.86 13.75
CA SER A 600 16.90 -0.43 13.72
C SER A 600 16.09 -1.53 14.39
N GLY A 601 15.46 -1.25 15.53
CA GLY A 601 14.55 -2.16 16.22
C GLY A 601 13.32 -2.53 15.40
N ALA A 602 12.66 -1.55 14.78
CA ALA A 602 11.48 -1.78 13.92
C ALA A 602 11.80 -2.68 12.72
N VAL A 603 12.91 -2.40 12.01
CA VAL A 603 13.38 -3.21 10.87
C VAL A 603 13.85 -4.59 11.32
N THR A 604 14.45 -4.71 12.51
CA THR A 604 14.85 -6.01 13.08
C THR A 604 13.62 -6.87 13.40
N ILE A 605 12.55 -6.28 13.95
CA ILE A 605 11.28 -6.98 14.16
C ILE A 605 10.73 -7.50 12.82
N ALA A 606 10.74 -6.67 11.77
CA ALA A 606 10.33 -7.10 10.44
C ALA A 606 11.17 -8.29 9.92
N LEU A 607 12.49 -8.24 10.10
CA LEU A 607 13.40 -9.31 9.68
C LEU A 607 13.10 -10.62 10.43
N VAL A 608 12.91 -10.54 11.75
CA VAL A 608 12.54 -11.70 12.59
C VAL A 608 11.20 -12.29 12.14
N CYS A 609 10.18 -11.45 11.88
CA CYS A 609 8.90 -11.90 11.34
C CYS A 609 9.07 -12.67 10.01
N LEU A 610 9.88 -12.16 9.08
CA LEU A 610 10.12 -12.82 7.80
C LEU A 610 10.92 -14.11 7.89
N VAL A 611 11.77 -14.30 8.90
CA VAL A 611 12.46 -15.58 9.13
C VAL A 611 11.46 -16.68 9.49
N PHE A 612 10.39 -16.36 10.20
CA PHE A 612 9.35 -17.31 10.58
C PHE A 612 8.30 -17.60 9.50
N VAL A 613 8.28 -16.82 8.42
CA VAL A 613 7.42 -17.10 7.25
C VAL A 613 7.90 -18.39 6.59
N ARG A 614 7.01 -19.40 6.58
CA ARG A 614 7.25 -20.69 5.93
C ARG A 614 6.45 -20.73 4.64
N LEU A 615 7.11 -21.00 3.53
CA LEU A 615 6.45 -21.30 2.28
C LEU A 615 6.05 -22.78 2.33
N THR A 616 4.76 -23.08 2.24
CA THR A 616 4.29 -24.45 2.03
C THR A 616 4.79 -24.93 0.68
N LYS A 617 5.71 -25.89 0.67
CA LYS A 617 6.02 -26.65 -0.56
C LYS A 617 4.80 -27.50 -0.90
N GLY A 618 4.38 -27.48 -2.17
CA GLY A 618 3.29 -28.33 -2.65
C GLY A 618 3.57 -29.80 -2.32
N GLU A 619 2.53 -30.50 -1.89
CA GLU A 619 2.52 -31.86 -1.33
C GLU A 619 2.92 -32.96 -2.35
N GLN A 620 3.36 -32.60 -3.56
CA GLN A 620 3.84 -33.54 -4.58
C GLN A 620 5.28 -34.03 -4.33
N ASP A 621 6.12 -33.26 -3.62
CA ASP A 621 7.53 -33.63 -3.35
C ASP A 621 7.63 -34.86 -2.39
N ASP A 622 6.69 -35.03 -1.46
CA ASP A 622 6.70 -36.15 -0.51
C ASP A 622 6.19 -37.46 -1.13
N MET A 623 5.35 -37.37 -2.18
CA MET A 623 4.88 -38.53 -2.93
C MET A 623 5.95 -39.02 -3.93
N GLU A 624 6.70 -38.13 -4.59
CA GLU A 624 7.83 -38.53 -5.44
C GLU A 624 9.02 -39.11 -4.64
N ALA A 625 9.26 -38.65 -3.41
CA ALA A 625 10.30 -39.21 -2.55
C ALA A 625 9.97 -40.65 -2.06
N LEU A 626 8.68 -41.00 -1.97
CA LEU A 626 8.22 -42.36 -1.68
C LEU A 626 8.15 -43.26 -2.92
N VAL A 627 8.14 -42.69 -4.13
CA VAL A 627 8.11 -43.43 -5.40
C VAL A 627 9.51 -43.74 -5.94
N PHE A 628 10.55 -43.03 -5.50
CA PHE A 628 11.95 -43.34 -5.82
C PHE A 628 12.59 -44.34 -4.83
N ILE A 629 12.08 -45.58 -4.82
CA ILE A 629 12.92 -46.74 -4.47
C ILE A 629 13.42 -47.33 -5.79
N PRO A 630 14.73 -47.25 -6.11
CA PRO A 630 15.23 -47.83 -7.35
C PRO A 630 15.20 -49.37 -7.26
N GLU A 631 14.29 -49.99 -8.03
CA GLU A 631 14.42 -51.39 -8.42
C GLU A 631 15.66 -51.54 -9.29
N GLY A 632 16.76 -52.04 -8.72
CA GLY A 632 17.99 -52.19 -9.50
C GLY A 632 19.25 -52.52 -8.70
N CYS A 633 19.20 -53.51 -7.81
CA CYS A 633 20.41 -54.26 -7.46
C CYS A 633 20.05 -55.70 -7.07
N SER A 634 20.06 -56.58 -8.05
CA SER A 634 20.13 -58.01 -7.84
C SER A 634 21.60 -58.46 -7.82
N ASN A 635 21.90 -59.32 -6.84
CA ASN A 635 23.06 -60.20 -6.70
C ASN A 635 24.39 -59.66 -6.12
N ARG A 636 24.56 -59.84 -4.79
CA ARG A 636 25.62 -60.72 -4.24
C ARG A 636 25.35 -61.07 -2.77
N ALA A 637 25.59 -62.35 -2.46
CA ALA A 637 25.43 -63.05 -1.19
C ALA A 637 25.90 -62.28 0.06
N THR A 638 25.25 -62.50 1.21
CA THR A 638 25.77 -63.32 2.33
C THR A 638 24.64 -63.62 3.32
N GLN A 639 24.64 -64.86 3.78
CA GLN A 639 23.91 -65.46 4.90
C GLN A 639 23.93 -64.60 6.18
N ASP A 640 22.78 -64.49 6.89
CA ASP A 640 22.63 -64.88 8.32
C ASP A 640 21.31 -64.35 8.96
N SER A 641 20.34 -65.26 9.07
CA SER A 641 19.58 -65.68 10.27
C SER A 641 18.89 -64.69 11.25
N ILE A 642 17.67 -65.08 11.70
CA ILE A 642 16.96 -64.82 13.00
C ILE A 642 16.06 -63.54 13.05
N ILE A 643 14.76 -63.49 13.39
CA ILE A 643 13.74 -64.40 13.99
C ILE A 643 12.29 -63.91 13.65
N ASN A 644 11.35 -64.87 13.64
CA ASN A 644 9.87 -64.81 13.61
C ASN A 644 9.16 -63.73 14.47
N THR A 645 7.98 -63.28 14.00
CA THR A 645 6.66 -63.65 14.58
C THR A 645 5.47 -63.23 13.69
N ASP A 646 4.75 -64.25 13.21
CA ASP A 646 3.30 -64.48 13.10
C ASP A 646 2.31 -63.49 12.42
N VAL A 647 1.57 -64.09 11.49
CA VAL A 647 0.53 -63.60 10.54
C VAL A 647 -0.88 -63.84 11.17
N PRO A 648 -2.01 -63.24 10.69
CA PRO A 648 -2.71 -63.78 9.52
C PRO A 648 -3.23 -62.73 8.52
N ILE A 649 -3.14 -63.12 7.25
CA ILE A 649 -3.67 -62.50 6.03
C ILE A 649 -5.12 -62.98 5.83
N ILE A 650 -6.00 -62.11 5.31
CA ILE A 650 -7.30 -62.50 4.74
C ILE A 650 -7.20 -62.34 3.21
N ILE A 651 -7.38 -63.45 2.50
CA ILE A 651 -7.40 -63.56 1.03
C ILE A 651 -8.86 -63.59 0.58
N ILE A 652 -9.21 -62.85 -0.48
CA ILE A 652 -10.41 -63.09 -1.28
C ILE A 652 -9.96 -63.15 -2.75
N GLU A 653 -10.03 -64.35 -3.32
CA GLU A 653 -9.83 -64.61 -4.76
C GLU A 653 -11.13 -64.33 -5.55
N GLU A 654 -10.98 -63.69 -6.70
CA GLU A 654 -11.98 -63.66 -7.77
C GLU A 654 -11.91 -64.94 -8.62
N VAL A 655 -13.06 -65.48 -9.02
CA VAL A 655 -13.16 -66.39 -10.17
C VAL A 655 -14.30 -65.96 -11.10
N SER A 656 -13.90 -65.74 -12.35
CA SER A 656 -14.69 -65.45 -13.55
C SER A 656 -15.45 -66.67 -14.08
N SER A 657 -16.66 -66.49 -14.62
CA SER A 657 -17.03 -66.95 -15.99
C SER A 657 -18.52 -66.70 -16.34
N LYS A 658 -18.73 -65.93 -17.43
CA LYS A 658 -19.92 -65.92 -18.34
C LYS A 658 -20.11 -67.31 -19.03
N PRO A 659 -21.13 -67.60 -19.88
CA PRO A 659 -22.11 -66.73 -20.58
C PRO A 659 -23.57 -67.28 -20.75
N SER A 660 -24.40 -66.46 -21.42
CA SER A 660 -25.45 -66.79 -22.42
C SER A 660 -26.95 -66.69 -22.04
N SER A 661 -27.66 -65.99 -22.94
CA SER A 661 -29.07 -65.54 -23.02
C SER A 661 -30.02 -66.67 -23.50
N PRO A 662 -31.35 -66.50 -23.79
CA PRO A 662 -32.15 -65.28 -23.98
C PRO A 662 -33.59 -65.26 -23.36
N ALA A 663 -34.27 -64.13 -23.60
CA ALA A 663 -35.63 -63.72 -23.18
C ALA A 663 -36.78 -64.63 -23.74
N PRO A 664 -38.11 -64.46 -23.42
CA PRO A 664 -38.88 -63.19 -23.59
C PRO A 664 -40.08 -62.91 -22.62
N THR A 665 -40.43 -61.60 -22.48
CA THR A 665 -41.76 -60.89 -22.40
C THR A 665 -43.02 -61.49 -21.70
N PRO A 666 -44.12 -60.71 -21.45
CA PRO A 666 -44.31 -59.39 -20.81
C PRO A 666 -45.55 -59.39 -19.85
N SER A 667 -46.14 -58.21 -19.59
CA SER A 667 -47.37 -57.91 -18.80
C SER A 667 -47.10 -57.79 -17.29
N SER A 668 -47.48 -56.73 -16.59
CA SER A 668 -48.68 -55.87 -16.67
C SER A 668 -48.44 -54.49 -16.04
#